data_AF-A0A0T2ZMY8-F1
#
_entry.id   AF-A0A0T2ZMY8-F1
#
_cell.length_a   1.000
_cell.length_b   1.000
_cell.length_c   1.000
_cell.angle_alpha   90.00
_cell.angle_beta   90.00
_cell.angle_gamma   90.00
#
_symmetry.space_group_name_H-M   'P 1'
#
loop_
_entity.id
_entity.type
_entity.pdbx_description
1 polymer ?
#
loop_
_entity_poly.entity_id
_entity_poly.type
_entity_poly.pdbx_seq_one_letter_code
_entity_poly.pdbx_strand_id
1 'polypeptide(L)'
;MDISRIRALRGPNLWTRQTAIEAIVHCPPDERSLSALPGFEVALRERFPQLGRWPRPASDLSLANVLKLVALALQAQAGCPVSFSRCTETVVQGTYQVVVEYTEEAVGREALKAAEQLIAVVRGQCDEAFDVQAVIARLREIDEDVRLGPSTGSIVNAAVARGIPFRRLTQGSLVQLGWGAHQRRIWAAEVDTTSAVSESIAQDKDLTKNLLRAAGVPVPLGRPVDSAEEAWAVAQYVGLPVVVKPRDGNQGKGVTVNIVSREHLELAYRAAVEYGQPMVEKYLPGNDYRLLVVGDRLVAAARRDPPQVTGDGVHTVAELVEAVNADPQRGDGHATSLTRMRIDEIALARLQIQGHTPDTVPGKGQRVVLRNNANLSTGGTATDVTDDVHPEVAARAVAAARMVGLDVCGVDVVCETVLTPLEDQSGGIVEVNAAPGLRMHLSPSYGKGRAVGEAIIDHLFAPSQNGRIPVVAVTGTNGKTTTARLIAHLLHTQGLRVGMTNTDGVYVNGRQTDSGDCAGPRSARNVLMHPEVDAAVFETARGGVLREGLGFDRCQVAVVTNIGSGDHLGLNYITTVEDIAVLKRVVIQNVAPTGYGVLNAADPHCVRMAEVCTGKVIFFCSDAHNPVLATHRAQGRRAVWVEGEHIVATQGERRHEVALADIPMTMNGRVGFQVDNAMAALAAAWGLGIPWARIRQGLATFQSDAASVPGRFNLMSLRGATVIADYGHNPDAMRALVAAADAMPAQRRLVVISGAGDRRDEDIREQTRILGAAFDEVILYEDACQRGRTEGEVTGLLRQGLEGATRTRRIDTIQGEFVAIDAALDRLQPGDLCLVLIDQVEAALRYLRERCKPAPTTTA
;
A
#
# COMPACT_ATOMS: atom_id res chain seq x y z
N MET A 1 -1.85 30.05 -16.36
CA MET A 1 -1.15 29.15 -15.42
C MET A 1 -0.70 27.96 -16.23
N ASP A 2 0.42 27.34 -15.87
CA ASP A 2 0.98 26.19 -16.58
C ASP A 2 1.34 25.08 -15.59
N ILE A 3 0.88 23.86 -15.84
CA ILE A 3 1.15 22.69 -15.00
C ILE A 3 2.30 21.89 -15.60
N SER A 4 3.50 22.11 -15.08
CA SER A 4 4.73 21.47 -15.59
C SER A 4 4.89 20.01 -15.17
N ARG A 5 4.22 19.57 -14.09
CA ARG A 5 4.37 18.21 -13.54
C ARG A 5 3.20 17.80 -12.67
N ILE A 6 2.76 16.55 -12.80
CA ILE A 6 1.75 15.92 -11.94
C ILE A 6 2.29 14.58 -11.41
N ARG A 7 2.18 14.33 -10.11
CA ARG A 7 2.57 13.08 -9.43
C ARG A 7 1.47 12.58 -8.51
N ALA A 8 1.36 11.26 -8.38
CA ALA A 8 0.51 10.63 -7.38
C ALA A 8 1.37 10.13 -6.22
N LEU A 9 1.13 10.68 -5.03
CA LEU A 9 1.71 10.27 -3.77
C LEU A 9 0.82 9.16 -3.18
N ARG A 10 1.33 7.92 -3.16
CA ARG A 10 0.58 6.68 -2.88
C ARG A 10 0.73 6.17 -1.45
N GLY A 11 1.35 6.96 -0.59
CA GLY A 11 1.54 6.66 0.81
C GLY A 11 1.88 7.92 1.60
N PRO A 12 2.20 7.78 2.90
CA PRO A 12 2.57 8.92 3.73
C PRO A 12 3.68 9.74 3.08
N ASN A 13 3.51 11.05 3.02
CA ASN A 13 4.36 11.94 2.25
C ASN A 13 4.65 13.22 3.02
N LEU A 14 5.35 14.16 2.37
CA LEU A 14 5.74 15.44 2.95
C LEU A 14 4.54 16.26 3.46
N TRP A 15 3.37 16.09 2.85
CA TRP A 15 2.22 16.96 3.04
C TRP A 15 1.18 16.35 3.98
N THR A 16 0.94 15.05 3.85
CA THR A 16 -0.12 14.32 4.55
C THR A 16 0.25 12.84 4.72
N ARG A 17 -0.46 12.14 5.62
CA ARG A 17 -0.41 10.67 5.71
C ARG A 17 -1.30 9.99 4.67
N GLN A 18 -2.17 10.75 4.02
CA GLN A 18 -3.11 10.27 3.00
C GLN A 18 -2.48 10.27 1.61
N THR A 19 -3.18 9.64 0.67
CA THR A 19 -2.86 9.71 -0.76
C THR A 19 -3.19 11.08 -1.33
N ALA A 20 -2.32 11.61 -2.19
CA ALA A 20 -2.50 12.95 -2.76
C ALA A 20 -1.89 13.10 -4.15
N ILE A 21 -2.52 13.93 -4.99
CA ILE A 21 -1.95 14.41 -6.25
C ILE A 21 -1.11 15.65 -5.95
N GLU A 22 0.15 15.65 -6.34
CA GLU A 22 1.02 16.83 -6.34
C GLU A 22 1.15 17.38 -7.77
N ALA A 23 0.90 18.67 -7.94
CA ALA A 23 1.09 19.41 -9.18
C ALA A 23 2.06 20.58 -8.98
N ILE A 24 2.95 20.81 -9.95
CA ILE A 24 3.82 21.98 -10.01
C ILE A 24 3.20 22.98 -10.98
N VAL A 25 2.75 24.12 -10.46
CA VAL A 25 1.96 25.12 -11.19
C VAL A 25 2.72 26.43 -11.27
N HIS A 26 2.98 26.93 -12.47
CA HIS A 26 3.53 28.25 -12.71
C HIS A 26 2.40 29.27 -12.99
N CYS A 27 2.41 30.38 -12.25
CA CYS A 27 1.50 31.51 -12.42
C CYS A 27 2.31 32.76 -12.84
N PRO A 28 2.06 33.30 -14.06
CA PRO A 28 2.57 34.62 -14.44
C PRO A 28 2.04 35.72 -13.49
N PRO A 29 2.67 36.91 -13.46
CA PRO A 29 2.36 37.96 -12.48
C PRO A 29 0.87 38.30 -12.30
N ASP A 30 0.10 38.31 -13.38
CA ASP A 30 -1.34 38.58 -13.42
C ASP A 30 -2.21 37.48 -12.78
N GLU A 31 -1.63 36.33 -12.47
CA GLU A 31 -2.32 35.17 -11.92
C GLU A 31 -1.88 34.82 -10.49
N ARG A 32 -0.92 35.58 -9.94
CA ARG A 32 -0.39 35.36 -8.59
C ARG A 32 -1.35 35.86 -7.51
N SER A 33 -2.32 36.68 -7.87
CA SER A 33 -3.26 37.32 -6.97
C SER A 33 -4.59 37.54 -7.69
N LEU A 34 -5.71 37.13 -7.09
CA LEU A 34 -7.05 37.36 -7.64
C LEU A 34 -7.41 38.85 -7.70
N SER A 35 -6.73 39.71 -6.96
CA SER A 35 -6.86 41.17 -7.14
C SER A 35 -6.54 41.65 -8.56
N ALA A 36 -5.72 40.91 -9.31
CA ALA A 36 -5.41 41.18 -10.72
C ALA A 36 -6.46 40.60 -11.69
N LEU A 37 -7.45 39.84 -11.19
CA LEU A 37 -8.50 39.18 -11.96
C LEU A 37 -9.89 39.60 -11.44
N PRO A 38 -10.32 40.86 -11.68
CA PRO A 38 -11.60 41.36 -11.19
C PRO A 38 -12.77 40.54 -11.77
N GLY A 39 -13.74 40.20 -10.91
CA GLY A 39 -14.91 39.40 -11.31
C GLY A 39 -14.66 37.89 -11.42
N PHE A 40 -13.41 37.41 -11.32
CA PHE A 40 -13.09 35.99 -11.45
C PHE A 40 -13.80 35.12 -10.41
N GLU A 41 -13.78 35.51 -9.12
CA GLU A 41 -14.46 34.74 -8.07
C GLU A 41 -15.97 34.64 -8.35
N VAL A 42 -16.60 35.73 -8.79
CA VAL A 42 -18.03 35.77 -9.10
C VAL A 42 -18.33 34.82 -10.25
N ALA A 43 -17.60 34.94 -11.37
CA ALA A 43 -17.78 34.10 -12.55
C ALA A 43 -17.53 32.61 -12.30
N LEU A 44 -16.59 32.29 -11.40
CA LEU A 44 -16.33 30.92 -10.97
C LEU A 44 -17.45 30.38 -10.08
N ARG A 45 -17.97 31.17 -9.13
CA ARG A 45 -19.07 30.77 -8.24
C ARG A 45 -20.41 30.65 -8.96
N GLU A 46 -20.64 31.43 -10.00
CA GLU A 46 -21.81 31.28 -10.88
C GLU A 46 -21.82 29.92 -11.58
N ARG A 47 -20.64 29.44 -12.00
CA ARG A 47 -20.48 28.12 -12.66
C ARG A 47 -20.41 26.97 -11.67
N PHE A 48 -19.77 27.17 -10.51
CA PHE A 48 -19.64 26.17 -9.45
C PHE A 48 -20.13 26.69 -8.09
N PRO A 49 -21.46 26.82 -7.88
CA PRO A 49 -22.02 27.35 -6.63
C PRO A 49 -21.67 26.53 -5.39
N GLN A 50 -21.45 25.22 -5.55
CA GLN A 50 -21.10 24.31 -4.47
C GLN A 50 -19.64 24.44 -4.01
N LEU A 51 -18.85 25.34 -4.62
CA LEU A 51 -17.51 25.65 -4.18
C LEU A 51 -17.55 26.24 -2.76
N GLY A 52 -16.92 25.53 -1.81
CA GLY A 52 -16.94 25.87 -0.39
C GLY A 52 -16.35 27.26 -0.05
N ARG A 53 -16.23 27.52 1.26
CA ARG A 53 -15.67 28.78 1.76
C ARG A 53 -14.19 28.90 1.40
N TRP A 54 -13.78 30.10 0.98
CA TRP A 54 -12.38 30.42 0.68
C TRP A 54 -11.67 31.00 1.91
N PRO A 55 -10.35 30.84 2.01
CA PRO A 55 -9.53 31.64 2.92
C PRO A 55 -9.74 33.14 2.62
N ARG A 56 -9.80 33.97 3.67
CA ARG A 56 -9.94 35.43 3.55
C ARG A 56 -8.63 36.13 3.95
N PRO A 57 -8.23 37.22 3.26
CA PRO A 57 -8.92 37.83 2.12
C PRO A 57 -8.70 37.01 0.83
N ALA A 58 -9.75 36.87 0.02
CA ALA A 58 -9.73 36.09 -1.22
C ALA A 58 -8.86 36.75 -2.31
N SER A 59 -8.65 38.06 -2.21
CA SER A 59 -7.83 38.86 -3.12
C SER A 59 -6.42 38.33 -3.28
N ASP A 60 -5.88 37.72 -2.22
CA ASP A 60 -4.47 37.34 -2.14
C ASP A 60 -4.23 35.91 -2.66
N LEU A 61 -5.27 35.24 -3.13
CA LEU A 61 -5.16 33.88 -3.67
C LEU A 61 -4.57 33.92 -5.08
N SER A 62 -3.62 33.04 -5.36
CA SER A 62 -3.17 32.76 -6.73
C SER A 62 -4.12 31.80 -7.44
N LEU A 63 -4.03 31.71 -8.77
CA LEU A 63 -4.78 30.68 -9.52
C LEU A 63 -4.37 29.25 -9.11
N ALA A 64 -3.14 29.03 -8.66
CA ALA A 64 -2.73 27.75 -8.07
C ALA A 64 -3.53 27.42 -6.79
N ASN A 65 -3.89 28.42 -5.97
CA ASN A 65 -4.78 28.22 -4.83
C ASN A 65 -6.22 27.90 -5.26
N VAL A 66 -6.70 28.52 -6.34
CA VAL A 66 -8.02 28.21 -6.90
C VAL A 66 -8.06 26.78 -7.44
N LEU A 67 -7.05 26.36 -8.21
CA LEU A 67 -6.94 25.00 -8.76
C LEU A 67 -7.06 23.95 -7.64
N LYS A 68 -6.32 24.14 -6.56
CA LYS A 68 -6.40 23.32 -5.34
C LYS A 68 -7.83 23.21 -4.79
N LEU A 69 -8.51 24.34 -4.61
CA LEU A 69 -9.84 24.39 -3.99
C LEU A 69 -10.90 23.75 -4.89
N VAL A 70 -10.85 24.02 -6.20
CA VAL A 70 -11.78 23.46 -7.18
C VAL A 70 -11.60 21.95 -7.29
N ALA A 71 -10.36 21.45 -7.42
CA ALA A 71 -10.08 20.02 -7.52
C ALA A 71 -10.56 19.25 -6.28
N LEU A 72 -10.36 19.80 -5.07
CA LEU A 72 -10.88 19.19 -3.84
C LEU A 72 -12.41 19.20 -3.81
N ALA A 73 -13.03 20.32 -4.17
CA ALA A 73 -14.49 20.45 -4.16
C ALA A 73 -15.16 19.53 -5.19
N LEU A 74 -14.62 19.38 -6.39
CA LEU A 74 -15.14 18.46 -7.42
C LEU A 74 -15.19 17.01 -6.89
N GLN A 75 -14.11 16.54 -6.26
CA GLN A 75 -14.08 15.21 -5.65
C GLN A 75 -15.10 15.06 -4.50
N ALA A 76 -15.17 16.05 -3.62
CA ALA A 76 -16.12 16.02 -2.50
C ALA A 76 -17.59 15.98 -2.99
N GLN A 77 -17.92 16.74 -4.04
CA GLN A 77 -19.26 16.74 -4.64
C GLN A 77 -19.56 15.45 -5.43
N ALA A 78 -18.54 14.78 -5.96
CA ALA A 78 -18.67 13.45 -6.56
C ALA A 78 -19.03 12.37 -5.51
N GLY A 79 -18.74 12.61 -4.23
CA GLY A 79 -19.02 11.71 -3.11
C GLY A 79 -17.76 11.09 -2.49
N CYS A 80 -16.57 11.48 -2.95
CA CYS A 80 -15.31 10.98 -2.42
C CYS A 80 -15.03 11.60 -1.04
N PRO A 81 -14.65 10.81 -0.01
CA PRO A 81 -14.40 11.30 1.34
C PRO A 81 -13.01 11.95 1.46
N VAL A 82 -12.81 13.08 0.78
CA VAL A 82 -11.57 13.86 0.77
C VAL A 82 -11.74 15.18 1.53
N SER A 83 -10.69 15.63 2.20
CA SER A 83 -10.72 16.85 3.03
C SER A 83 -9.44 17.67 3.02
N PHE A 84 -8.31 17.06 2.64
CA PHE A 84 -7.01 17.69 2.67
C PHE A 84 -6.61 18.29 1.32
N SER A 85 -6.13 19.53 1.36
CA SER A 85 -5.41 20.13 0.23
C SER A 85 -4.44 21.20 0.73
N ARG A 86 -3.38 21.45 -0.02
CA ARG A 86 -2.36 22.46 0.31
C ARG A 86 -1.83 23.13 -0.96
N CYS A 87 -1.47 24.40 -0.85
CA CYS A 87 -0.73 25.11 -1.89
C CYS A 87 0.41 25.85 -1.19
N THR A 88 1.62 25.78 -1.75
CA THR A 88 2.81 26.43 -1.17
C THR A 88 3.66 26.97 -2.32
N GLU A 89 4.02 28.25 -2.26
CA GLU A 89 4.94 28.84 -3.23
C GLU A 89 6.34 28.26 -3.03
N THR A 90 7.03 27.99 -4.14
CA THR A 90 8.41 27.47 -4.15
C THR A 90 9.42 28.62 -4.09
N VAL A 91 10.71 28.30 -4.03
CA VAL A 91 11.79 29.27 -4.16
C VAL A 91 11.81 30.01 -5.52
N VAL A 92 11.15 29.45 -6.55
CA VAL A 92 10.99 30.10 -7.84
C VAL A 92 9.70 30.91 -7.79
N GLN A 93 9.84 32.24 -7.78
CA GLN A 93 8.71 33.16 -7.66
C GLN A 93 7.62 32.86 -8.71
N GLY A 94 6.37 32.80 -8.26
CA GLY A 94 5.23 32.46 -9.11
C GLY A 94 5.07 30.97 -9.42
N THR A 95 5.94 30.09 -8.91
CA THR A 95 5.79 28.64 -9.04
C THR A 95 5.33 28.03 -7.72
N TYR A 96 4.29 27.20 -7.77
CA TYR A 96 3.60 26.64 -6.61
C TYR A 96 3.57 25.12 -6.63
N GLN A 97 3.67 24.51 -5.45
CA GLN A 97 3.33 23.11 -5.20
C GLN A 97 1.87 23.02 -4.73
N VAL A 98 1.00 22.47 -5.59
CA VAL A 98 -0.41 22.22 -5.30
C VAL A 98 -0.59 20.76 -4.94
N VAL A 99 -1.23 20.49 -3.82
CA VAL A 99 -1.43 19.14 -3.28
C VAL A 99 -2.91 18.95 -2.97
N VAL A 100 -3.52 17.90 -3.51
CA VAL A 100 -4.94 17.59 -3.32
C VAL A 100 -5.09 16.12 -2.96
N GLU A 101 -5.74 15.82 -1.84
CA GLU A 101 -6.05 14.44 -1.42
C GLU A 101 -6.92 13.73 -2.47
N TYR A 102 -6.73 12.42 -2.61
CA TYR A 102 -7.61 11.55 -3.40
C TYR A 102 -7.85 10.24 -2.66
N THR A 103 -9.02 9.62 -2.84
CA THR A 103 -9.27 8.23 -2.46
C THR A 103 -8.92 7.26 -3.58
N GLU A 104 -9.33 7.60 -4.80
CA GLU A 104 -9.04 6.84 -6.01
C GLU A 104 -8.21 7.69 -6.98
N GLU A 105 -7.07 7.16 -7.44
CA GLU A 105 -6.09 7.95 -8.20
C GLU A 105 -6.66 8.49 -9.51
N ALA A 106 -7.50 7.69 -10.19
CA ALA A 106 -8.16 8.08 -11.43
C ALA A 106 -9.08 9.31 -11.22
N VAL A 107 -9.85 9.31 -10.14
CA VAL A 107 -10.76 10.41 -9.79
C VAL A 107 -9.97 11.67 -9.44
N GLY A 108 -8.92 11.55 -8.64
CA GLY A 108 -8.08 12.70 -8.26
C GLY A 108 -7.38 13.35 -9.46
N ARG A 109 -6.90 12.56 -10.42
CA ARG A 109 -6.30 13.06 -11.66
C ARG A 109 -7.31 13.78 -12.55
N GLU A 110 -8.48 13.17 -12.74
CA GLU A 110 -9.53 13.76 -13.57
C GLU A 110 -10.10 15.03 -12.92
N ALA A 111 -10.25 15.07 -11.60
CA ALA A 111 -10.68 16.26 -10.88
C ALA A 111 -9.68 17.42 -10.99
N LEU A 112 -8.37 17.15 -10.97
CA LEU A 112 -7.35 18.17 -11.18
C LEU A 112 -7.41 18.75 -12.62
N LYS A 113 -7.56 17.87 -13.61
CA LYS A 113 -7.71 18.26 -15.02
C LYS A 113 -8.99 19.08 -15.25
N ALA A 114 -10.11 18.65 -14.68
CA ALA A 114 -11.37 19.38 -14.76
C ALA A 114 -11.31 20.74 -14.05
N ALA A 115 -10.57 20.83 -12.94
CA ALA A 115 -10.33 22.09 -12.25
C ALA A 115 -9.52 23.08 -13.10
N GLU A 116 -8.49 22.61 -13.80
CA GLU A 116 -7.71 23.41 -14.76
C GLU A 116 -8.59 23.92 -15.91
N GLN A 117 -9.42 23.04 -16.49
CA GLN A 117 -10.35 23.39 -17.55
C GLN A 117 -11.38 24.45 -17.10
N LEU A 118 -11.99 24.28 -15.92
CA LEU A 118 -12.93 25.27 -15.39
C LEU A 118 -12.28 26.65 -15.22
N ILE A 119 -11.04 26.69 -14.73
CA ILE A 119 -10.29 27.95 -14.58
C ILE A 119 -10.04 28.58 -15.96
N ALA A 120 -9.65 27.80 -16.97
CA ALA A 120 -9.43 28.29 -18.33
C ALA A 120 -10.72 28.88 -18.96
N VAL A 121 -11.87 28.22 -18.77
CA VAL A 121 -13.18 28.72 -19.24
C VAL A 121 -13.57 30.01 -18.52
N VAL A 122 -13.41 30.10 -17.20
CA VAL A 122 -13.70 31.33 -16.44
C VAL A 122 -12.83 32.50 -16.90
N ARG A 123 -11.62 32.23 -17.39
CA ARG A 123 -10.72 33.25 -17.93
C ARG A 123 -10.97 33.61 -19.39
N GLY A 124 -11.94 32.98 -20.07
CA GLY A 124 -12.17 33.16 -21.50
C GLY A 124 -10.98 32.68 -22.35
N GLN A 125 -10.18 31.74 -21.84
CA GLN A 125 -9.08 31.10 -22.57
C GLN A 125 -9.56 29.88 -23.38
N CYS A 126 -10.83 29.51 -23.21
CA CYS A 126 -11.49 28.41 -23.88
C CYS A 126 -12.96 28.78 -24.09
N ASP A 127 -13.45 28.64 -25.32
CA ASP A 127 -14.84 28.92 -25.70
C ASP A 127 -15.79 27.73 -25.43
N GLU A 128 -15.27 26.64 -24.85
CA GLU A 128 -16.08 25.47 -24.53
C GLU A 128 -17.01 25.74 -23.34
N ALA A 129 -18.26 25.32 -23.45
CA ALA A 129 -19.19 25.32 -22.33
C ALA A 129 -18.71 24.30 -21.27
N PHE A 130 -18.55 24.75 -20.03
CA PHE A 130 -18.19 23.89 -18.90
C PHE A 130 -19.42 23.54 -18.05
N ASP A 131 -19.88 22.30 -18.15
CA ASP A 131 -20.95 21.78 -17.30
C ASP A 131 -20.36 21.09 -16.06
N VAL A 132 -20.37 21.82 -14.94
CA VAL A 132 -19.90 21.32 -13.64
C VAL A 132 -20.69 20.08 -13.19
N GLN A 133 -22.00 20.02 -13.44
CA GLN A 133 -22.81 18.88 -13.01
C GLN A 133 -22.48 17.63 -13.82
N ALA A 134 -22.28 17.76 -15.13
CA ALA A 134 -21.81 16.67 -15.97
C ALA A 134 -20.41 16.16 -15.56
N VAL A 135 -19.51 17.07 -15.15
CA VAL A 135 -18.20 16.69 -14.61
C VAL A 135 -18.33 15.94 -13.29
N ILE A 136 -19.15 16.43 -12.35
CA ILE A 136 -19.38 15.75 -11.06
C ILE A 136 -19.99 14.37 -11.28
N ALA A 137 -20.96 14.23 -12.20
CA ALA A 137 -21.55 12.94 -12.55
C ALA A 137 -20.51 11.97 -13.10
N ARG A 138 -19.66 12.42 -14.03
CA ARG A 138 -18.56 11.61 -14.59
C ARG A 138 -17.54 11.19 -13.52
N LEU A 139 -17.17 12.09 -12.61
CA LEU A 139 -16.26 11.76 -11.51
C LEU A 139 -16.88 10.70 -10.58
N ARG A 140 -18.19 10.78 -10.34
CA ARG A 140 -18.93 9.77 -9.56
C ARG A 140 -18.97 8.43 -10.28
N GLU A 141 -19.21 8.41 -11.59
CA GLU A 141 -19.16 7.18 -12.41
C GLU A 141 -17.76 6.54 -12.34
N ILE A 142 -16.69 7.33 -12.49
CA ILE A 142 -15.32 6.84 -12.36
C ILE A 142 -15.08 6.27 -10.95
N ASP A 143 -15.50 6.97 -9.89
CA ASP A 143 -15.39 6.49 -8.50
C ASP A 143 -16.11 5.15 -8.33
N GLU A 144 -17.34 5.03 -8.82
CA GLU A 144 -18.15 3.81 -8.74
C GLU A 144 -17.54 2.61 -9.48
N ASP A 145 -16.93 2.86 -10.65
CA ASP A 145 -16.27 1.83 -11.46
C ASP A 145 -14.98 1.33 -10.82
N VAL A 146 -14.19 2.25 -10.23
CA VAL A 146 -12.86 1.91 -9.72
C VAL A 146 -12.86 1.50 -8.26
N ARG A 147 -13.76 2.01 -7.40
CA ARG A 147 -13.73 1.71 -5.95
C ARG A 147 -14.03 0.25 -5.64
N LEU A 148 -13.73 -0.18 -4.42
CA LEU A 148 -14.13 -1.50 -3.95
C LEU A 148 -15.65 -1.60 -3.82
N GLY A 149 -16.24 -2.66 -4.41
CA GLY A 149 -17.67 -2.96 -4.26
C GLY A 149 -18.07 -3.19 -2.79
N PRO A 150 -19.36 -3.08 -2.45
CA PRO A 150 -19.83 -3.01 -1.06
C PRO A 150 -19.40 -4.21 -0.20
N SER A 151 -19.40 -5.42 -0.76
CA SER A 151 -18.94 -6.62 -0.05
C SER A 151 -17.46 -6.51 0.33
N THR A 152 -16.58 -6.35 -0.65
CA THR A 152 -15.13 -6.24 -0.43
C THR A 152 -14.78 -5.02 0.42
N GLY A 153 -15.42 -3.88 0.14
CA GLY A 153 -15.25 -2.64 0.88
C GLY A 153 -15.59 -2.80 2.35
N SER A 154 -16.64 -3.54 2.70
CA SER A 154 -16.98 -3.79 4.12
C SER A 154 -15.91 -4.58 4.88
N ILE A 155 -15.29 -5.59 4.23
CA ILE A 155 -14.21 -6.40 4.82
C ILE A 155 -12.96 -5.54 4.98
N VAL A 156 -12.61 -4.75 3.96
CA VAL A 156 -11.46 -3.83 4.00
C VAL A 156 -11.64 -2.74 5.07
N ASN A 157 -12.83 -2.16 5.17
CA ASN A 157 -13.13 -1.15 6.19
C ASN A 157 -13.01 -1.74 7.61
N ALA A 158 -13.49 -2.96 7.83
CA ALA A 158 -13.29 -3.68 9.10
C ALA A 158 -11.80 -3.95 9.38
N ALA A 159 -11.01 -4.31 8.36
CA ALA A 159 -9.57 -4.49 8.50
C ALA A 159 -8.88 -3.19 8.93
N VAL A 160 -9.19 -2.08 8.25
CA VAL A 160 -8.65 -0.75 8.56
C VAL A 160 -9.03 -0.31 9.98
N ALA A 161 -10.28 -0.51 10.39
CA ALA A 161 -10.74 -0.21 11.75
C ALA A 161 -9.95 -0.98 12.82
N ARG A 162 -9.54 -2.21 12.51
CA ARG A 162 -8.69 -3.05 13.37
C ARG A 162 -7.18 -2.77 13.21
N GLY A 163 -6.81 -1.81 12.38
CA GLY A 163 -5.42 -1.43 12.11
C GLY A 163 -4.65 -2.43 11.26
N ILE A 164 -5.34 -3.34 10.56
CA ILE A 164 -4.78 -4.27 9.59
C ILE A 164 -4.63 -3.52 8.26
N PRO A 165 -3.41 -3.42 7.71
CA PRO A 165 -3.19 -2.71 6.48
C PRO A 165 -3.67 -3.55 5.29
N PHE A 166 -3.91 -2.93 4.14
CA PHE A 166 -4.35 -3.66 2.95
C PHE A 166 -3.73 -3.12 1.66
N ARG A 167 -3.80 -3.94 0.62
CA ARG A 167 -3.44 -3.55 -0.74
C ARG A 167 -4.32 -4.27 -1.75
N ARG A 168 -4.90 -3.52 -2.68
CA ARG A 168 -5.59 -4.10 -3.84
C ARG A 168 -4.57 -4.64 -4.84
N LEU A 169 -4.77 -5.87 -5.32
CA LEU A 169 -3.85 -6.56 -6.23
C LEU A 169 -4.28 -6.51 -7.70
N THR A 170 -5.55 -6.22 -7.97
CA THR A 170 -6.12 -6.15 -9.33
C THR A 170 -7.04 -4.93 -9.44
N GLN A 171 -7.55 -4.66 -10.65
CA GLN A 171 -8.68 -3.73 -10.80
C GLN A 171 -10.00 -4.33 -10.31
N GLY A 172 -10.05 -5.64 -10.03
CA GLY A 172 -11.21 -6.32 -9.45
C GLY A 172 -11.17 -6.34 -7.91
N SER A 173 -11.82 -7.34 -7.31
CA SER A 173 -12.03 -7.47 -5.87
C SER A 173 -10.95 -8.26 -5.12
N LEU A 174 -9.82 -8.59 -5.77
CA LEU A 174 -8.70 -9.28 -5.14
C LEU A 174 -7.89 -8.31 -4.27
N VAL A 175 -7.91 -8.55 -2.95
CA VAL A 175 -7.26 -7.71 -1.95
C VAL A 175 -6.36 -8.56 -1.05
N GLN A 176 -5.18 -8.04 -0.77
CA GLN A 176 -4.30 -8.52 0.28
C GLN A 176 -4.56 -7.73 1.57
N LEU A 177 -4.73 -8.44 2.67
CA LEU A 177 -4.83 -7.91 4.03
C LEU A 177 -3.55 -8.29 4.79
N GLY A 178 -2.89 -7.35 5.44
CA GLY A 178 -1.62 -7.59 6.14
C GLY A 178 -0.40 -7.69 5.21
N TRP A 179 0.77 -7.79 5.83
CA TRP A 179 2.09 -7.76 5.22
C TRP A 179 2.90 -9.03 5.49
N GLY A 180 3.78 -9.38 4.56
CA GLY A 180 4.77 -10.44 4.72
C GLY A 180 4.14 -11.79 5.05
N ALA A 181 4.74 -12.51 5.99
CA ALA A 181 4.27 -13.81 6.48
C ALA A 181 2.94 -13.76 7.25
N HIS A 182 2.42 -12.57 7.55
CA HIS A 182 1.13 -12.38 8.22
C HIS A 182 0.01 -11.93 7.29
N GLN A 183 0.27 -11.92 5.98
CA GLN A 183 -0.74 -11.54 5.00
C GLN A 183 -1.80 -12.63 4.81
N ARG A 184 -3.03 -12.19 4.56
CA ARG A 184 -4.18 -12.98 4.10
C ARG A 184 -4.69 -12.39 2.79
N ARG A 185 -5.44 -13.17 2.01
CA ARG A 185 -6.08 -12.68 0.78
C ARG A 185 -7.56 -12.93 0.81
N ILE A 186 -8.29 -11.99 0.19
CA ILE A 186 -9.70 -12.13 -0.11
C ILE A 186 -9.96 -11.86 -1.58
N TRP A 187 -10.91 -12.56 -2.17
CA TRP A 187 -11.45 -12.26 -3.49
C TRP A 187 -12.95 -12.07 -3.34
N ALA A 188 -13.42 -10.83 -3.45
CA ALA A 188 -14.77 -10.47 -3.02
C ALA A 188 -15.02 -10.85 -1.55
N ALA A 189 -15.87 -11.84 -1.27
CA ALA A 189 -16.13 -12.37 0.07
C ALA A 189 -15.42 -13.71 0.34
N GLU A 190 -14.78 -14.30 -0.67
CA GLU A 190 -13.99 -15.52 -0.49
C GLU A 190 -12.67 -15.21 0.21
N VAL A 191 -12.18 -16.19 0.97
CA VAL A 191 -10.95 -16.11 1.75
C VAL A 191 -9.93 -17.12 1.24
N ASP A 192 -8.64 -16.85 1.48
CA ASP A 192 -7.53 -17.70 1.03
C ASP A 192 -7.47 -19.13 1.63
N THR A 193 -8.30 -19.42 2.63
CA THR A 193 -8.49 -20.77 3.17
C THR A 193 -9.58 -21.57 2.46
N THR A 194 -10.42 -20.92 1.65
CA THR A 194 -11.36 -21.61 0.76
C THR A 194 -10.58 -22.34 -0.34
N SER A 195 -10.71 -23.67 -0.41
CA SER A 195 -10.04 -24.47 -1.43
C SER A 195 -10.80 -24.46 -2.75
N ALA A 196 -10.09 -24.56 -3.88
CA ALA A 196 -10.71 -24.73 -5.20
C ALA A 196 -11.59 -26.00 -5.28
N VAL A 197 -11.30 -27.02 -4.46
CA VAL A 197 -12.13 -28.22 -4.34
C VAL A 197 -13.47 -27.87 -3.68
N SER A 198 -13.46 -27.10 -2.59
CA SER A 198 -14.67 -26.65 -1.90
C SER A 198 -15.55 -25.78 -2.81
N GLU A 199 -14.93 -24.89 -3.58
CA GLU A 199 -15.64 -24.06 -4.58
C GLU A 199 -16.29 -24.94 -5.67
N SER A 200 -15.55 -25.92 -6.20
CA SER A 200 -16.06 -26.85 -7.22
C SER A 200 -17.22 -27.69 -6.69
N ILE A 201 -17.16 -28.13 -5.43
CA ILE A 201 -18.27 -28.82 -4.77
C ILE A 201 -19.49 -27.90 -4.73
N ALA A 202 -19.34 -26.65 -4.27
CA ALA A 202 -20.43 -25.68 -4.15
C ALA A 202 -21.12 -25.37 -5.49
N GLN A 203 -20.37 -25.38 -6.60
CA GLN A 203 -20.91 -25.18 -7.95
C GLN A 203 -21.72 -26.37 -8.47
N ASP A 204 -21.36 -27.60 -8.07
CA ASP A 204 -22.12 -28.81 -8.40
C ASP A 204 -23.25 -29.06 -7.39
N LYS A 205 -24.47 -28.68 -7.79
CA LYS A 205 -25.65 -28.78 -6.91
C LYS A 205 -25.99 -30.21 -6.52
N ASP A 206 -25.75 -31.20 -7.39
CA ASP A 206 -26.06 -32.60 -7.06
C ASP A 206 -25.05 -33.14 -6.04
N LEU A 207 -23.75 -32.91 -6.29
CA LEU A 207 -22.70 -33.30 -5.36
C LEU A 207 -22.87 -32.61 -4.00
N THR A 208 -23.06 -31.30 -3.98
CA THR A 208 -23.33 -30.54 -2.74
C THR A 208 -24.47 -31.18 -1.97
N LYS A 209 -25.60 -31.47 -2.62
CA LYS A 209 -26.77 -32.06 -1.94
C LYS A 209 -26.53 -33.46 -1.41
N ASN A 210 -25.81 -34.30 -2.15
CA ASN A 210 -25.47 -35.64 -1.68
C ASN A 210 -24.61 -35.58 -0.42
N LEU A 211 -23.65 -34.64 -0.37
CA LEU A 211 -22.83 -34.39 0.82
C LEU A 211 -23.66 -33.84 1.98
N LEU A 212 -24.51 -32.83 1.72
CA LEU A 212 -25.41 -32.25 2.73
C LEU A 212 -26.35 -33.32 3.33
N ARG A 213 -26.96 -34.17 2.49
CA ARG A 213 -27.82 -35.26 2.94
C ARG A 213 -27.05 -36.25 3.81
N ALA A 214 -25.82 -36.60 3.43
CA ALA A 214 -24.96 -37.48 4.23
C ALA A 214 -24.62 -36.88 5.61
N ALA A 215 -24.56 -35.54 5.71
CA ALA A 215 -24.39 -34.81 6.97
C ALA A 215 -25.69 -34.65 7.79
N GLY A 216 -26.82 -35.21 7.34
CA GLY A 216 -28.12 -35.05 7.97
C GLY A 216 -28.71 -33.64 7.82
N VAL A 217 -28.27 -32.89 6.80
CA VAL A 217 -28.83 -31.58 6.46
C VAL A 217 -30.04 -31.76 5.53
N PRO A 218 -31.21 -31.19 5.85
CA PRO A 218 -32.39 -31.26 4.99
C PRO A 218 -32.14 -30.58 3.62
N VAL A 219 -32.36 -31.32 2.54
CA VAL A 219 -32.26 -30.85 1.15
C VAL A 219 -33.43 -31.39 0.33
N PRO A 220 -33.91 -30.69 -0.71
CA PRO A 220 -34.99 -31.21 -1.53
C PRO A 220 -34.53 -32.45 -2.30
N LEU A 221 -35.36 -33.50 -2.25
CA LEU A 221 -35.14 -34.77 -2.96
C LEU A 221 -35.20 -34.54 -4.47
N GLY A 222 -34.31 -35.18 -5.22
CA GLY A 222 -34.20 -34.97 -6.66
C GLY A 222 -32.92 -35.59 -7.23
N ARG A 223 -32.80 -35.58 -8.57
CA ARG A 223 -31.60 -36.03 -9.31
C ARG A 223 -31.52 -35.40 -10.71
N PRO A 224 -30.32 -35.30 -11.30
CA PRO A 224 -30.14 -34.94 -12.71
C PRO A 224 -30.88 -35.91 -13.64
N VAL A 225 -31.28 -35.42 -14.80
CA VAL A 225 -32.06 -36.17 -15.81
C VAL A 225 -31.58 -35.82 -17.22
N ASP A 226 -31.63 -36.81 -18.12
CA ASP A 226 -31.09 -36.67 -19.49
C ASP A 226 -32.19 -36.54 -20.57
N SER A 227 -33.46 -36.70 -20.19
CA SER A 227 -34.61 -36.57 -21.10
C SER A 227 -35.85 -36.03 -20.39
N ALA A 228 -36.80 -35.50 -21.17
CA ALA A 228 -38.10 -35.06 -20.64
C ALA A 228 -38.94 -36.22 -20.10
N GLU A 229 -38.88 -37.42 -20.72
CA GLU A 229 -39.49 -38.63 -20.16
C GLU A 229 -38.92 -38.98 -18.79
N GLU A 230 -37.59 -38.99 -18.65
CA GLU A 230 -36.95 -39.27 -17.37
C GLU A 230 -37.29 -38.19 -16.33
N ALA A 231 -37.31 -36.93 -16.74
CA ALA A 231 -37.71 -35.81 -15.90
C ALA A 231 -39.13 -36.00 -15.33
N TRP A 232 -40.07 -36.47 -16.15
CA TRP A 232 -41.43 -36.78 -15.69
C TRP A 232 -41.45 -37.98 -14.74
N ALA A 233 -40.71 -39.05 -15.04
CA ALA A 233 -40.62 -40.22 -14.16
C ALA A 233 -40.04 -39.86 -12.78
N VAL A 234 -38.99 -39.02 -12.75
CA VAL A 234 -38.42 -38.49 -11.49
C VAL A 234 -39.42 -37.59 -10.77
N ALA A 235 -40.17 -36.75 -11.48
CA ALA A 235 -41.19 -35.91 -10.88
C ALA A 235 -42.31 -36.72 -10.20
N GLN A 236 -42.72 -37.84 -10.80
CA GLN A 236 -43.70 -38.75 -10.21
C GLN A 236 -43.13 -39.50 -8.99
N TYR A 237 -41.85 -39.90 -9.03
CA TYR A 237 -41.17 -40.56 -7.92
C TYR A 237 -40.98 -39.64 -6.71
N VAL A 238 -40.53 -38.40 -6.93
CA VAL A 238 -40.32 -37.40 -5.88
C VAL A 238 -41.66 -36.83 -5.38
N GLY A 239 -42.67 -36.81 -6.24
CA GLY A 239 -44.03 -36.33 -5.97
C GLY A 239 -44.20 -34.85 -6.30
N LEU A 240 -45.28 -34.51 -7.00
CA LEU A 240 -45.63 -33.13 -7.37
C LEU A 240 -46.05 -32.29 -6.14
N PRO A 241 -45.92 -30.95 -6.18
CA PRO A 241 -45.22 -30.16 -7.19
C PRO A 241 -43.68 -30.36 -7.18
N VAL A 242 -43.04 -30.07 -8.32
CA VAL A 242 -41.58 -30.15 -8.50
C VAL A 242 -40.97 -28.86 -9.06
N VAL A 243 -39.65 -28.78 -9.01
CA VAL A 243 -38.79 -27.76 -9.60
C VAL A 243 -37.93 -28.41 -10.67
N VAL A 244 -37.78 -27.74 -11.81
CA VAL A 244 -36.81 -28.10 -12.85
C VAL A 244 -35.77 -26.99 -12.93
N LYS A 245 -34.49 -27.35 -12.85
CA LYS A 245 -33.37 -26.38 -12.88
C LYS A 245 -32.11 -26.99 -13.52
N PRO A 246 -31.18 -26.17 -14.05
CA PRO A 246 -29.87 -26.66 -14.48
C PRO A 246 -28.99 -27.02 -13.28
N ARG A 247 -28.20 -28.10 -13.43
CA ARG A 247 -27.23 -28.58 -12.44
C ARG A 247 -26.22 -27.51 -12.05
N ASP A 248 -25.60 -26.87 -13.03
CA ASP A 248 -24.51 -25.89 -12.84
C ASP A 248 -24.95 -24.44 -13.10
N GLY A 249 -26.27 -24.16 -13.04
CA GLY A 249 -26.83 -22.86 -13.41
C GLY A 249 -26.72 -21.80 -12.30
N ASN A 250 -26.49 -20.54 -12.65
CA ASN A 250 -26.41 -19.41 -11.71
C ASN A 250 -27.60 -18.42 -11.85
N GLN A 251 -27.85 -17.63 -10.80
CA GLN A 251 -28.82 -16.51 -10.77
C GLN A 251 -30.29 -16.87 -11.09
N GLY A 252 -30.65 -18.16 -11.01
CA GLY A 252 -32.00 -18.62 -11.30
C GLY A 252 -32.34 -18.73 -12.80
N LYS A 253 -31.35 -18.64 -13.69
CA LYS A 253 -31.56 -18.87 -15.13
C LYS A 253 -31.93 -20.34 -15.38
N GLY A 254 -32.95 -20.57 -16.20
CA GLY A 254 -33.48 -21.90 -16.49
C GLY A 254 -34.22 -22.58 -15.32
N VAL A 255 -34.52 -21.86 -14.23
CA VAL A 255 -35.23 -22.42 -13.07
C VAL A 255 -36.73 -22.19 -13.20
N THR A 256 -37.50 -23.28 -13.20
CA THR A 256 -38.96 -23.26 -13.17
C THR A 256 -39.46 -23.97 -11.92
N VAL A 257 -40.30 -23.29 -11.13
CA VAL A 257 -40.80 -23.77 -9.83
C VAL A 257 -42.30 -24.07 -9.88
N ASN A 258 -42.80 -24.82 -8.90
CA ASN A 258 -44.21 -25.16 -8.71
C ASN A 258 -44.86 -25.84 -9.93
N ILE A 259 -44.16 -26.81 -10.51
CA ILE A 259 -44.63 -27.59 -11.66
C ILE A 259 -45.55 -28.71 -11.16
N VAL A 260 -46.81 -28.68 -11.61
CA VAL A 260 -47.87 -29.62 -11.20
C VAL A 260 -48.40 -30.49 -12.35
N SER A 261 -47.92 -30.29 -13.58
CA SER A 261 -48.38 -31.04 -14.77
C SER A 261 -47.22 -31.43 -15.68
N ARG A 262 -47.43 -32.46 -16.48
CA ARG A 262 -46.43 -32.97 -17.45
C ARG A 262 -46.10 -31.94 -18.52
N GLU A 263 -47.12 -31.30 -19.07
CA GLU A 263 -46.98 -30.27 -20.12
C GLU A 263 -46.09 -29.12 -19.64
N HIS A 264 -46.30 -28.66 -18.40
CA HIS A 264 -45.47 -27.61 -17.80
C HIS A 264 -44.05 -28.10 -17.53
N LEU A 265 -43.87 -29.36 -17.12
CA LEU A 265 -42.55 -29.97 -16.92
C LEU A 265 -41.75 -30.06 -18.22
N GLU A 266 -42.37 -30.44 -19.34
CA GLU A 266 -41.72 -30.54 -20.65
C GLU A 266 -41.28 -29.16 -21.19
N LEU A 267 -42.03 -28.10 -20.90
CA LEU A 267 -41.63 -26.72 -21.17
C LEU A 267 -40.45 -26.30 -20.30
N ALA A 268 -40.54 -26.56 -18.99
CA ALA A 268 -39.49 -26.25 -18.04
C ALA A 268 -38.18 -26.98 -18.34
N TYR A 269 -38.26 -28.25 -18.76
CA TYR A 269 -37.11 -29.05 -19.17
C TYR A 269 -36.40 -28.43 -20.36
N ARG A 270 -37.15 -28.07 -21.42
CA ARG A 270 -36.58 -27.41 -22.61
C ARG A 270 -35.86 -26.10 -22.24
N ALA A 271 -36.46 -25.29 -21.37
CA ALA A 271 -35.82 -24.06 -20.90
C ALA A 271 -34.56 -24.33 -20.06
N ALA A 272 -34.53 -25.38 -19.24
CA ALA A 272 -33.37 -25.71 -18.43
C ALA A 272 -32.18 -26.24 -19.26
N VAL A 273 -32.44 -27.03 -20.30
CA VAL A 273 -31.41 -27.60 -21.21
C VAL A 273 -30.55 -26.50 -21.84
N GLU A 274 -31.13 -25.34 -22.15
CA GLU A 274 -30.40 -24.20 -22.73
C GLU A 274 -29.27 -23.68 -21.82
N TYR A 275 -29.34 -23.96 -20.52
CA TYR A 275 -28.40 -23.46 -19.51
C TYR A 275 -27.55 -24.56 -18.85
N GLY A 276 -27.79 -25.84 -19.14
CA GLY A 276 -27.02 -26.96 -18.59
C GLY A 276 -27.84 -28.25 -18.45
N GLN A 277 -27.24 -29.29 -17.87
CA GLN A 277 -27.95 -30.55 -17.61
C GLN A 277 -29.13 -30.32 -16.64
N PRO A 278 -30.38 -30.62 -17.02
CA PRO A 278 -31.52 -30.42 -16.14
C PRO A 278 -31.54 -31.38 -14.94
N MET A 279 -32.15 -30.93 -13.86
CA MET A 279 -32.39 -31.68 -12.64
C MET A 279 -33.82 -31.43 -12.17
N VAL A 280 -34.46 -32.49 -11.67
CA VAL A 280 -35.83 -32.44 -11.11
C VAL A 280 -35.77 -32.61 -9.60
N GLU A 281 -36.43 -31.70 -8.87
CA GLU A 281 -36.40 -31.65 -7.40
C GLU A 281 -37.77 -31.44 -6.80
N LYS A 282 -37.96 -31.86 -5.56
CA LYS A 282 -39.16 -31.55 -4.78
C LYS A 282 -39.29 -30.04 -4.62
N TYR A 283 -40.47 -29.52 -4.91
CA TYR A 283 -40.80 -28.13 -4.58
C TYR A 283 -40.97 -27.99 -3.06
N LEU A 284 -40.22 -27.06 -2.47
CA LEU A 284 -40.37 -26.68 -1.08
C LEU A 284 -41.25 -25.42 -0.99
N PRO A 285 -42.39 -25.46 -0.26
CA PRO A 285 -43.17 -24.26 -0.02
C PRO A 285 -42.47 -23.34 0.99
N GLY A 286 -42.76 -22.04 0.92
CA GLY A 286 -42.31 -21.07 1.91
C GLY A 286 -41.55 -19.88 1.31
N ASN A 287 -40.78 -19.22 2.17
CA ASN A 287 -40.01 -18.03 1.87
C ASN A 287 -38.55 -18.40 1.58
N ASP A 288 -37.88 -17.54 0.81
CA ASP A 288 -36.45 -17.63 0.51
C ASP A 288 -35.64 -16.89 1.59
N TYR A 289 -34.70 -17.59 2.20
CA TYR A 289 -33.76 -17.03 3.18
C TYR A 289 -32.32 -17.24 2.73
N ARG A 290 -31.53 -16.18 2.81
CA ARG A 290 -30.06 -16.23 2.69
C ARG A 290 -29.47 -16.18 4.10
N LEU A 291 -28.78 -17.24 4.48
CA LEU A 291 -28.04 -17.36 5.74
C LEU A 291 -26.55 -17.21 5.45
N LEU A 292 -25.84 -16.35 6.18
CA LEU A 292 -24.41 -16.15 6.05
C LEU A 292 -23.67 -16.83 7.20
N VAL A 293 -22.84 -17.81 6.86
CA VAL A 293 -21.95 -18.50 7.80
C VAL A 293 -20.54 -17.95 7.62
N VAL A 294 -19.89 -17.67 8.76
CA VAL A 294 -18.47 -17.31 8.83
C VAL A 294 -17.81 -18.18 9.90
N GLY A 295 -16.82 -18.97 9.50
CA GLY A 295 -16.18 -19.99 10.33
C GLY A 295 -17.18 -21.03 10.82
N ASP A 296 -17.43 -21.04 12.12
CA ASP A 296 -18.31 -21.98 12.80
C ASP A 296 -19.65 -21.38 13.24
N ARG A 297 -20.01 -20.19 12.73
CA ARG A 297 -21.16 -19.43 13.21
C ARG A 297 -22.02 -18.88 12.08
N LEU A 298 -23.33 -18.90 12.29
CA LEU A 298 -24.27 -18.07 11.53
C LEU A 298 -24.14 -16.63 12.03
N VAL A 299 -23.74 -15.71 11.15
CA VAL A 299 -23.48 -14.30 11.52
C VAL A 299 -24.55 -13.34 11.03
N ALA A 300 -25.32 -13.73 10.01
CA ALA A 300 -26.44 -12.95 9.50
C ALA A 300 -27.45 -13.86 8.79
N ALA A 301 -28.71 -13.46 8.76
CA ALA A 301 -29.75 -14.07 7.95
C ALA A 301 -30.70 -13.00 7.40
N ALA A 302 -31.09 -13.16 6.14
CA ALA A 302 -32.01 -12.24 5.47
C ALA A 302 -33.09 -13.03 4.72
N ARG A 303 -34.37 -12.67 4.94
CA ARG A 303 -35.46 -13.11 4.07
C ARG A 303 -35.42 -12.28 2.80
N ARG A 304 -35.43 -12.93 1.64
CA ARG A 304 -35.41 -12.29 0.33
C ARG A 304 -36.80 -12.35 -0.28
N ASP A 305 -37.29 -11.18 -0.68
CA ASP A 305 -38.57 -11.04 -1.37
C ASP A 305 -38.29 -10.67 -2.84
N PRO A 306 -38.94 -11.33 -3.82
CA PRO A 306 -38.79 -10.99 -5.23
C PRO A 306 -39.26 -9.56 -5.54
N PRO A 307 -38.78 -8.95 -6.63
CA PRO A 307 -39.27 -7.63 -7.06
C PRO A 307 -40.77 -7.72 -7.29
N GLN A 308 -41.53 -6.93 -6.53
CA GLN A 308 -42.99 -6.94 -6.55
C GLN A 308 -43.55 -5.57 -6.21
N VAL A 309 -44.77 -5.30 -6.67
CA VAL A 309 -45.56 -4.13 -6.28
C VAL A 309 -46.86 -4.58 -5.62
N THR A 310 -47.43 -3.74 -4.76
CA THR A 310 -48.72 -4.00 -4.13
C THR A 310 -49.75 -3.04 -4.71
N GLY A 311 -50.82 -3.58 -5.27
CA GLY A 311 -51.92 -2.80 -5.82
C GLY A 311 -52.57 -1.93 -4.77
N ASP A 312 -52.88 -0.69 -5.12
CA ASP A 312 -53.69 0.23 -4.32
C ASP A 312 -55.11 0.38 -4.87
N GLY A 313 -55.43 -0.26 -5.99
CA GLY A 313 -56.70 -0.19 -6.69
C GLY A 313 -56.87 1.07 -7.55
N VAL A 314 -55.82 1.89 -7.70
CA VAL A 314 -55.86 3.16 -8.44
C VAL A 314 -54.79 3.21 -9.53
N HIS A 315 -53.55 2.87 -9.20
CA HIS A 315 -52.42 2.99 -10.11
C HIS A 315 -52.15 1.70 -10.89
N THR A 316 -51.67 1.84 -12.11
CA THR A 316 -51.20 0.75 -12.95
C THR A 316 -49.93 0.10 -12.38
N VAL A 317 -49.60 -1.12 -12.80
CA VAL A 317 -48.34 -1.78 -12.43
C VAL A 317 -47.13 -0.91 -12.78
N ALA A 318 -47.13 -0.26 -13.95
CA ALA A 318 -46.07 0.64 -14.37
C ALA A 318 -45.88 1.84 -13.43
N GLU A 319 -46.98 2.53 -13.08
CA GLU A 319 -46.96 3.65 -12.14
C GLU A 319 -46.53 3.23 -10.73
N LEU A 320 -46.96 2.06 -10.26
CA LEU A 320 -46.53 1.51 -8.97
C LEU A 320 -45.02 1.20 -8.96
N VAL A 321 -44.48 0.69 -10.07
CA VAL A 321 -43.05 0.46 -10.22
C VAL A 321 -42.27 1.78 -10.21
N GLU A 322 -42.75 2.80 -10.92
CA GLU A 322 -42.15 4.14 -10.88
C GLU A 322 -42.17 4.75 -9.48
N ALA A 323 -43.30 4.62 -8.76
CA ALA A 323 -43.44 5.09 -7.38
C ALA A 323 -42.46 4.37 -6.43
N VAL A 324 -42.26 3.06 -6.60
CA VAL A 324 -41.25 2.31 -5.82
C VAL A 324 -39.84 2.75 -6.21
N ASN A 325 -39.55 2.97 -7.48
CA ASN A 325 -38.26 3.42 -7.98
C ASN A 325 -37.92 4.89 -7.67
N ALA A 326 -38.89 5.69 -7.23
CA ALA A 326 -38.68 7.05 -6.73
C ALA A 326 -37.96 7.09 -5.37
N ASP A 327 -37.81 5.95 -4.69
CA ASP A 327 -36.96 5.82 -3.50
C ASP A 327 -35.51 6.24 -3.84
N PRO A 328 -34.92 7.24 -3.15
CA PRO A 328 -33.53 7.67 -3.38
C PRO A 328 -32.50 6.57 -3.17
N GLN A 329 -32.85 5.52 -2.42
CA GLN A 329 -32.01 4.35 -2.22
C GLN A 329 -31.95 3.43 -3.45
N ARG A 330 -32.84 3.62 -4.46
CA ARG A 330 -32.90 2.82 -5.70
C ARG A 330 -32.21 3.52 -6.87
N GLY A 331 -31.04 3.02 -7.22
CA GLY A 331 -30.27 3.45 -8.38
C GLY A 331 -30.03 2.34 -9.39
N ASP A 332 -29.26 2.67 -10.43
CA ASP A 332 -28.80 1.71 -11.41
C ASP A 332 -27.58 0.91 -10.90
N GLY A 333 -27.56 -0.39 -11.20
CA GLY A 333 -26.47 -1.27 -10.80
C GLY A 333 -26.30 -1.42 -9.27
N HIS A 334 -25.08 -1.20 -8.79
CA HIS A 334 -24.66 -1.37 -7.39
C HIS A 334 -24.27 -0.03 -6.73
N ALA A 335 -24.60 1.10 -7.36
CA ALA A 335 -24.26 2.44 -6.89
C ALA A 335 -24.93 2.82 -5.55
N THR A 336 -26.10 2.25 -5.28
CA THR A 336 -26.97 2.56 -4.14
C THR A 336 -27.42 1.29 -3.40
N SER A 337 -28.05 1.45 -2.23
CA SER A 337 -28.44 0.34 -1.35
C SER A 337 -29.48 -0.59 -1.98
N LEU A 338 -30.34 -0.10 -2.87
CA LEU A 338 -31.37 -0.85 -3.59
C LEU A 338 -31.20 -0.67 -5.11
N THR A 339 -31.63 -1.66 -5.89
CA THR A 339 -31.59 -1.57 -7.35
C THR A 339 -32.98 -1.27 -7.88
N ARG A 340 -33.07 -0.49 -8.96
CA ARG A 340 -34.36 -0.19 -9.60
C ARG A 340 -35.02 -1.44 -10.17
N MET A 341 -36.33 -1.53 -10.02
CA MET A 341 -37.15 -2.54 -10.70
C MET A 341 -37.30 -2.13 -12.17
N ARG A 342 -37.13 -3.07 -13.10
CA ARG A 342 -37.27 -2.83 -14.54
C ARG A 342 -38.38 -3.72 -15.10
N ILE A 343 -39.23 -3.13 -15.95
CA ILE A 343 -40.23 -3.86 -16.73
C ILE A 343 -39.59 -4.24 -18.06
N ASP A 344 -38.76 -5.29 -18.05
CA ASP A 344 -38.16 -5.88 -19.25
C ASP A 344 -38.94 -7.10 -19.74
N GLU A 345 -38.49 -7.75 -20.81
CA GLU A 345 -39.18 -8.91 -21.41
C GLU A 345 -39.48 -10.03 -20.39
N ILE A 346 -38.57 -10.25 -19.43
CA ILE A 346 -38.75 -11.23 -18.35
C ILE A 346 -39.90 -10.81 -17.43
N ALA A 347 -39.95 -9.54 -17.03
CA ALA A 347 -41.02 -9.01 -16.20
C ALA A 347 -42.37 -9.05 -16.94
N LEU A 348 -42.39 -8.72 -18.24
CA LEU A 348 -43.59 -8.78 -19.08
C LEU A 348 -44.14 -10.20 -19.19
N ALA A 349 -43.29 -11.19 -19.47
CA ALA A 349 -43.69 -12.60 -19.50
C ALA A 349 -44.27 -13.05 -18.15
N ARG A 350 -43.69 -12.56 -17.05
CA ARG A 350 -44.18 -12.91 -15.70
C ARG A 350 -45.52 -12.26 -15.36
N LEU A 351 -45.75 -11.02 -15.79
CA LEU A 351 -47.04 -10.35 -15.66
C LEU A 351 -48.13 -11.10 -16.44
N GLN A 352 -47.85 -11.51 -17.68
CA GLN A 352 -48.79 -12.28 -18.50
C GLN A 352 -49.23 -13.59 -17.83
N ILE A 353 -48.31 -14.33 -17.21
CA ILE A 353 -48.64 -15.58 -16.48
C ILE A 353 -49.59 -15.31 -15.30
N GLN A 354 -49.52 -14.12 -14.69
CA GLN A 354 -50.42 -13.71 -13.60
C GLN A 354 -51.71 -13.04 -14.10
N GLY A 355 -51.91 -12.96 -15.42
CA GLY A 355 -53.06 -12.29 -16.03
C GLY A 355 -53.00 -10.76 -15.97
N HIS A 356 -51.80 -10.19 -15.82
CA HIS A 356 -51.55 -8.74 -15.74
C HIS A 356 -50.75 -8.23 -16.95
N THR A 357 -50.84 -6.94 -17.19
CA THR A 357 -49.99 -6.14 -18.10
C THR A 357 -49.43 -4.93 -17.34
N PRO A 358 -48.43 -4.20 -17.88
CA PRO A 358 -47.95 -2.96 -17.26
C PRO A 358 -49.07 -1.94 -16.99
N ASP A 359 -50.09 -1.91 -17.85
CA ASP A 359 -51.24 -0.99 -17.76
C ASP A 359 -52.38 -1.52 -16.86
N THR A 360 -52.24 -2.72 -16.30
CA THR A 360 -53.27 -3.28 -15.41
C THR A 360 -53.24 -2.55 -14.07
N VAL A 361 -54.42 -2.17 -13.55
CA VAL A 361 -54.58 -1.63 -12.18
C VAL A 361 -54.86 -2.80 -11.24
N PRO A 362 -53.90 -3.22 -10.40
CA PRO A 362 -54.10 -4.37 -9.52
C PRO A 362 -55.05 -3.99 -8.37
N GLY A 363 -55.87 -4.94 -7.93
CA GLY A 363 -56.79 -4.72 -6.83
C GLY A 363 -56.06 -4.32 -5.55
N LYS A 364 -56.72 -3.55 -4.67
CA LYS A 364 -56.11 -3.09 -3.41
C LYS A 364 -55.61 -4.27 -2.57
N GLY A 365 -54.32 -4.27 -2.23
CA GLY A 365 -53.64 -5.34 -1.47
C GLY A 365 -53.16 -6.52 -2.33
N GLN A 366 -53.46 -6.56 -3.63
CA GLN A 366 -52.98 -7.60 -4.53
C GLN A 366 -51.48 -7.44 -4.79
N ARG A 367 -50.70 -8.49 -4.52
CA ARG A 367 -49.26 -8.50 -4.85
C ARG A 367 -49.07 -8.91 -6.31
N VAL A 368 -48.29 -8.13 -7.04
CA VAL A 368 -47.91 -8.42 -8.43
C VAL A 368 -46.40 -8.61 -8.47
N VAL A 369 -45.98 -9.84 -8.75
CA VAL A 369 -44.56 -10.24 -8.74
C VAL A 369 -43.97 -10.03 -10.13
N LEU A 370 -42.87 -9.30 -10.24
CA LEU A 370 -42.21 -9.02 -11.51
C LEU A 370 -41.23 -10.13 -11.92
N ARG A 371 -40.62 -10.83 -10.96
CA ARG A 371 -39.70 -11.96 -11.23
C ARG A 371 -39.77 -13.02 -10.14
N ASN A 372 -39.40 -14.25 -10.47
CA ASN A 372 -39.37 -15.35 -9.48
C ASN A 372 -38.11 -15.33 -8.60
N ASN A 373 -37.00 -14.75 -9.04
CA ASN A 373 -35.76 -14.74 -8.27
C ASN A 373 -35.75 -13.56 -7.26
N ALA A 374 -35.45 -13.87 -6.00
CA ALA A 374 -35.39 -12.88 -4.92
C ALA A 374 -34.05 -12.12 -4.88
N ASN A 375 -33.52 -11.76 -6.04
CA ASN A 375 -32.23 -11.10 -6.16
C ASN A 375 -32.36 -9.58 -6.00
N LEU A 376 -31.49 -8.98 -5.17
CA LEU A 376 -31.44 -7.52 -5.03
C LEU A 376 -31.05 -6.84 -6.35
N SER A 377 -30.21 -7.48 -7.17
CA SER A 377 -29.77 -6.95 -8.47
C SER A 377 -30.91 -6.79 -9.49
N THR A 378 -32.05 -7.43 -9.24
CA THR A 378 -33.25 -7.32 -10.09
C THR A 378 -34.36 -6.50 -9.41
N GLY A 379 -34.04 -5.79 -8.34
CA GLY A 379 -34.96 -4.91 -7.60
C GLY A 379 -35.71 -5.57 -6.45
N GLY A 380 -35.37 -6.81 -6.08
CA GLY A 380 -35.89 -7.48 -4.89
C GLY A 380 -35.49 -6.78 -3.59
N THR A 381 -36.15 -7.15 -2.49
CA THR A 381 -35.90 -6.58 -1.15
C THR A 381 -35.37 -7.64 -0.19
N ALA A 382 -34.64 -7.21 0.83
CA ALA A 382 -34.15 -8.08 1.90
C ALA A 382 -34.59 -7.58 3.27
N THR A 383 -35.12 -8.48 4.08
CA THR A 383 -35.46 -8.22 5.48
C THR A 383 -34.49 -8.98 6.38
N ASP A 384 -33.77 -8.28 7.25
CA ASP A 384 -32.93 -8.92 8.27
C ASP A 384 -33.80 -9.70 9.26
N VAL A 385 -33.46 -10.97 9.47
CA VAL A 385 -34.15 -11.92 10.37
C VAL A 385 -33.15 -12.67 11.24
N THR A 386 -31.93 -12.15 11.38
CA THR A 386 -30.81 -12.85 12.03
C THR A 386 -31.14 -13.28 13.46
N ASP A 387 -31.79 -12.41 14.24
CA ASP A 387 -32.10 -12.69 15.65
C ASP A 387 -33.30 -13.64 15.81
N ASP A 388 -34.06 -13.89 14.74
CA ASP A 388 -35.23 -14.77 14.71
C ASP A 388 -34.88 -16.21 14.29
N VAL A 389 -33.63 -16.48 13.89
CA VAL A 389 -33.24 -17.81 13.41
C VAL A 389 -33.18 -18.81 14.55
N HIS A 390 -33.95 -19.88 14.43
CA HIS A 390 -33.94 -20.99 15.38
C HIS A 390 -32.54 -21.62 15.47
N PRO A 391 -32.04 -21.97 16.67
CA PRO A 391 -30.70 -22.54 16.85
C PRO A 391 -30.41 -23.77 15.99
N GLU A 392 -31.40 -24.64 15.77
CA GLU A 392 -31.24 -25.82 14.90
C GLU A 392 -31.10 -25.45 13.41
N VAL A 393 -31.82 -24.43 12.94
CA VAL A 393 -31.67 -23.92 11.56
C VAL A 393 -30.25 -23.36 11.37
N ALA A 394 -29.76 -22.58 12.35
CA ALA A 394 -28.39 -22.09 12.36
C ALA A 394 -27.36 -23.25 12.37
N ALA A 395 -27.60 -24.29 13.18
CA ALA A 395 -26.74 -25.47 13.23
C ALA A 395 -26.70 -26.22 11.88
N ARG A 396 -27.83 -26.33 11.17
CA ARG A 396 -27.88 -26.92 9.82
C ARG A 396 -27.11 -26.09 8.80
N ALA A 397 -27.20 -24.77 8.85
CA ALA A 397 -26.40 -23.90 7.99
C ALA A 397 -24.89 -24.06 8.24
N VAL A 398 -24.47 -24.12 9.51
CA VAL A 398 -23.06 -24.36 9.88
C VAL A 398 -22.60 -25.76 9.46
N ALA A 399 -23.43 -26.79 9.66
CA ALA A 399 -23.13 -28.15 9.20
C ALA A 399 -22.96 -28.21 7.68
N ALA A 400 -23.80 -27.48 6.94
CA ALA A 400 -23.70 -27.38 5.49
C ALA A 400 -22.38 -26.74 5.04
N ALA A 401 -22.00 -25.61 5.65
CA ALA A 401 -20.73 -24.93 5.38
C ALA A 401 -19.53 -25.87 5.60
N ARG A 402 -19.51 -26.56 6.75
CA ARG A 402 -18.44 -27.52 7.10
C ARG A 402 -18.38 -28.72 6.17
N MET A 403 -19.53 -29.23 5.75
CA MET A 403 -19.61 -30.40 4.87
C MET A 403 -19.05 -30.10 3.47
N VAL A 404 -19.27 -28.87 2.97
CA VAL A 404 -18.69 -28.39 1.71
C VAL A 404 -17.23 -27.96 1.88
N GLY A 405 -16.84 -27.55 3.09
CA GLY A 405 -15.50 -27.06 3.41
C GLY A 405 -15.31 -25.58 3.06
N LEU A 406 -16.32 -24.75 3.34
CA LEU A 406 -16.30 -23.31 3.13
C LEU A 406 -16.25 -22.55 4.45
N ASP A 407 -15.32 -21.60 4.57
CA ASP A 407 -15.18 -20.75 5.75
C ASP A 407 -16.14 -19.56 5.73
N VAL A 408 -16.40 -18.99 4.56
CA VAL A 408 -17.39 -17.93 4.36
C VAL A 408 -18.34 -18.42 3.27
N CYS A 409 -19.62 -18.60 3.60
CA CYS A 409 -20.58 -19.04 2.60
C CYS A 409 -21.98 -18.51 2.84
N GLY A 410 -22.71 -18.31 1.75
CA GLY A 410 -24.14 -18.02 1.77
C GLY A 410 -24.95 -19.28 1.53
N VAL A 411 -25.74 -19.68 2.52
CA VAL A 411 -26.63 -20.84 2.49
C VAL A 411 -28.05 -20.38 2.14
N ASP A 412 -28.59 -20.87 1.03
CA ASP A 412 -29.96 -20.59 0.62
C ASP A 412 -30.91 -21.64 1.18
N VAL A 413 -31.87 -21.17 1.98
CA VAL A 413 -32.86 -21.98 2.67
C VAL A 413 -34.24 -21.60 2.16
N VAL A 414 -35.06 -22.60 1.88
CA VAL A 414 -36.49 -22.41 1.64
C VAL A 414 -37.28 -23.10 2.74
N CYS A 415 -38.10 -22.34 3.46
CA CYS A 415 -38.95 -22.82 4.54
C CYS A 415 -40.07 -21.81 4.83
N GLU A 416 -41.11 -22.20 5.55
CA GLU A 416 -42.20 -21.28 5.91
C GLU A 416 -41.72 -20.16 6.84
N THR A 417 -40.88 -20.51 7.83
CA THR A 417 -40.30 -19.59 8.80
C THR A 417 -38.95 -20.08 9.31
N VAL A 418 -38.06 -19.16 9.70
CA VAL A 418 -36.79 -19.49 10.37
C VAL A 418 -36.94 -19.73 11.87
N LEU A 419 -38.14 -19.53 12.43
CA LEU A 419 -38.44 -19.66 13.87
C LEU A 419 -38.56 -21.11 14.36
N THR A 420 -38.71 -22.07 13.44
CA THR A 420 -38.86 -23.51 13.74
C THR A 420 -37.80 -24.33 13.00
N PRO A 421 -37.45 -25.54 13.47
CA PRO A 421 -36.56 -26.45 12.74
C PRO A 421 -37.00 -26.69 11.29
N LEU A 422 -36.07 -27.00 10.39
CA LEU A 422 -36.38 -27.20 8.96
C LEU A 422 -37.18 -28.49 8.75
N GLU A 423 -36.80 -29.52 9.49
CA GLU A 423 -37.39 -30.86 9.47
C GLU A 423 -38.88 -30.85 9.81
N ASP A 424 -39.31 -29.95 10.70
CA ASP A 424 -40.70 -29.86 11.18
C ASP A 424 -41.65 -29.18 10.17
N GLN A 425 -41.12 -28.46 9.18
CA GLN A 425 -41.88 -27.61 8.27
C GLN A 425 -41.62 -27.92 6.78
N SER A 426 -41.06 -29.08 6.48
CA SER A 426 -40.62 -29.44 5.11
C SER A 426 -39.68 -28.40 4.48
N GLY A 427 -38.87 -27.73 5.30
CA GLY A 427 -37.84 -26.78 4.86
C GLY A 427 -36.55 -27.49 4.44
N GLY A 428 -35.71 -26.79 3.68
CA GLY A 428 -34.44 -27.37 3.26
C GLY A 428 -33.45 -26.36 2.66
N ILE A 429 -32.18 -26.75 2.66
CA ILE A 429 -31.10 -26.03 2.00
C ILE A 429 -31.13 -26.37 0.51
N VAL A 430 -31.25 -25.32 -0.31
CA VAL A 430 -31.38 -25.43 -1.77
C VAL A 430 -30.03 -25.24 -2.46
N GLU A 431 -29.16 -24.39 -1.89
CA GLU A 431 -27.86 -24.04 -2.45
C GLU A 431 -26.89 -23.56 -1.36
N VAL A 432 -25.58 -23.78 -1.56
CA VAL A 432 -24.50 -23.22 -0.74
C VAL A 432 -23.54 -22.49 -1.66
N ASN A 433 -23.22 -21.23 -1.37
CA ASN A 433 -22.43 -20.36 -2.24
C ASN A 433 -21.12 -19.96 -1.58
N ALA A 434 -19.99 -20.20 -2.25
CA ALA A 434 -18.65 -19.87 -1.76
C ALA A 434 -18.36 -18.36 -1.72
N ALA A 435 -18.93 -17.58 -2.65
CA ALA A 435 -18.72 -16.14 -2.78
C ALA A 435 -19.99 -15.33 -2.50
N PRO A 436 -20.52 -15.31 -1.26
CA PRO A 436 -21.80 -14.68 -0.99
C PRO A 436 -21.77 -13.16 -1.18
N GLY A 437 -22.83 -12.62 -1.79
CA GLY A 437 -23.07 -11.18 -1.80
C GLY A 437 -23.43 -10.69 -0.39
N LEU A 438 -22.64 -9.77 0.17
CA LEU A 438 -22.82 -9.30 1.55
C LEU A 438 -23.81 -8.14 1.68
N ARG A 439 -24.14 -7.47 0.56
CA ARG A 439 -24.96 -6.24 0.53
C ARG A 439 -26.29 -6.36 1.29
N MET A 440 -26.99 -7.48 1.15
CA MET A 440 -28.28 -7.70 1.83
C MET A 440 -28.16 -7.81 3.35
N HIS A 441 -26.98 -8.19 3.87
CA HIS A 441 -26.73 -8.24 5.31
C HIS A 441 -26.19 -6.91 5.83
N LEU A 442 -25.41 -6.19 5.02
CA LEU A 442 -24.85 -4.88 5.37
C LEU A 442 -25.93 -3.80 5.45
N SER A 443 -26.78 -3.73 4.43
CA SER A 443 -27.81 -2.71 4.27
C SER A 443 -29.11 -3.37 3.78
N PRO A 444 -29.82 -4.12 4.64
CA PRO A 444 -31.10 -4.71 4.28
C PRO A 444 -32.14 -3.61 3.99
N SER A 445 -33.16 -3.94 3.18
CA SER A 445 -34.30 -3.05 2.93
C SER A 445 -35.10 -2.78 4.21
N TYR A 446 -35.20 -3.79 5.07
CA TYR A 446 -35.89 -3.72 6.36
C TYR A 446 -35.07 -4.43 7.45
N GLY A 447 -35.08 -3.88 8.66
CA GLY A 447 -34.34 -4.44 9.80
C GLY A 447 -32.94 -3.84 9.97
N LYS A 448 -32.04 -4.57 10.66
CA LYS A 448 -30.75 -4.05 11.09
C LYS A 448 -29.61 -4.57 10.22
N GLY A 449 -28.74 -3.66 9.77
CA GLY A 449 -27.46 -4.03 9.14
C GLY A 449 -26.55 -4.81 10.09
N ARG A 450 -25.92 -5.87 9.59
CA ARG A 450 -25.03 -6.77 10.34
C ARG A 450 -23.57 -6.50 9.99
N ALA A 451 -22.71 -6.53 11.01
CA ALA A 451 -21.27 -6.28 10.89
C ALA A 451 -20.51 -7.47 10.31
N VAL A 452 -20.93 -7.94 9.13
CA VAL A 452 -20.40 -9.16 8.50
C VAL A 452 -18.94 -9.03 8.09
N GLY A 453 -18.50 -7.82 7.73
CA GLY A 453 -17.09 -7.53 7.46
C GLY A 453 -16.20 -7.74 8.69
N GLU A 454 -16.66 -7.33 9.87
CA GLU A 454 -15.95 -7.55 11.14
C GLU A 454 -15.86 -9.03 11.46
N ALA A 455 -16.96 -9.78 11.29
CA ALA A 455 -16.96 -11.22 11.50
C ALA A 455 -15.95 -11.97 10.61
N ILE A 456 -15.82 -11.57 9.34
CA ILE A 456 -14.83 -12.14 8.41
C ILE A 456 -13.41 -11.80 8.87
N ILE A 457 -13.15 -10.56 9.27
CA ILE A 457 -11.82 -10.15 9.77
C ILE A 457 -11.44 -10.87 11.06
N ASP A 458 -12.39 -11.09 11.97
CA ASP A 458 -12.17 -11.82 13.20
C ASP A 458 -11.91 -13.32 12.98
N HIS A 459 -12.50 -13.88 11.92
CA HIS A 459 -12.16 -15.23 11.46
C HIS A 459 -10.75 -15.30 10.84
N LEU A 460 -10.36 -14.30 10.04
CA LEU A 460 -9.06 -14.26 9.37
C LEU A 460 -7.88 -13.97 10.31
N PHE A 461 -8.12 -13.20 11.37
CA PHE A 461 -7.07 -12.74 12.29
C PHE A 461 -7.53 -12.91 13.74
N ALA A 462 -6.77 -13.67 14.54
CA ALA A 462 -7.01 -13.78 15.98
C ALA A 462 -6.87 -12.41 16.67
N PRO A 463 -7.57 -12.09 17.78
CA PRO A 463 -7.63 -10.73 18.34
C PRO A 463 -6.29 -10.02 18.57
N SER A 464 -5.22 -10.77 18.88
CA SER A 464 -3.86 -10.24 19.06
C SER A 464 -3.10 -9.95 17.75
N GLN A 465 -3.58 -10.46 16.63
CA GLN A 465 -2.99 -10.28 15.31
C GLN A 465 -3.54 -9.01 14.64
N ASN A 466 -2.62 -8.26 14.01
CA ASN A 466 -2.91 -7.05 13.26
C ASN A 466 -2.38 -7.12 11.82
N GLY A 467 -2.04 -8.33 11.35
CA GLY A 467 -1.53 -8.59 10.01
C GLY A 467 -0.19 -7.91 9.69
N ARG A 468 0.59 -7.46 10.68
CA ARG A 468 1.83 -6.70 10.43
C ARG A 468 3.07 -7.45 10.86
N ILE A 469 4.09 -7.36 10.02
CA ILE A 469 5.47 -7.68 10.36
C ILE A 469 6.19 -6.44 10.91
N PRO A 470 7.27 -6.59 11.70
CA PRO A 470 8.12 -5.48 12.08
C PRO A 470 8.73 -4.82 10.83
N VAL A 471 8.59 -3.50 10.74
CA VAL A 471 9.20 -2.68 9.69
C VAL A 471 10.21 -1.72 10.33
N VAL A 472 11.41 -1.69 9.78
CA VAL A 472 12.44 -0.70 10.11
C VAL A 472 12.67 0.17 8.89
N ALA A 473 12.63 1.48 9.06
CA ALA A 473 12.94 2.43 7.99
C ALA A 473 14.19 3.23 8.34
N VAL A 474 15.16 3.26 7.43
CA VAL A 474 16.45 3.94 7.62
C VAL A 474 16.56 5.09 6.64
N THR A 475 16.74 6.30 7.15
CA THR A 475 17.05 7.48 6.33
C THR A 475 18.22 8.27 6.91
N GLY A 476 18.65 9.26 6.14
CA GLY A 476 19.78 10.15 6.44
C GLY A 476 20.57 10.49 5.19
N THR A 477 21.58 11.33 5.33
CA THR A 477 22.47 11.69 4.21
C THR A 477 23.47 10.57 3.97
N ASN A 478 24.25 10.22 5.00
CA ASN A 478 25.28 9.19 4.95
C ASN A 478 24.97 8.01 5.90
N GLY A 479 25.53 6.82 5.64
CA GLY A 479 25.43 5.65 6.54
C GLY A 479 24.14 4.82 6.44
N LYS A 480 23.18 5.24 5.58
CA LYS A 480 21.89 4.54 5.38
C LYS A 480 22.06 3.06 5.02
N THR A 481 22.76 2.78 3.92
CA THR A 481 22.91 1.45 3.35
C THR A 481 23.59 0.50 4.33
N THR A 482 24.68 0.95 4.97
CA THR A 482 25.41 0.17 5.97
C THR A 482 24.53 -0.12 7.19
N THR A 483 23.82 0.88 7.70
CA THR A 483 22.91 0.72 8.84
C THR A 483 21.75 -0.22 8.50
N ALA A 484 21.14 -0.09 7.33
CA ALA A 484 20.06 -0.97 6.88
C ALA A 484 20.53 -2.43 6.76
N ARG A 485 21.70 -2.67 6.14
CA ARG A 485 22.29 -4.00 6.00
C ARG A 485 22.66 -4.61 7.36
N LEU A 486 23.21 -3.82 8.27
CA LEU A 486 23.51 -4.29 9.62
C LEU A 486 22.22 -4.65 10.38
N ILE A 487 21.18 -3.82 10.33
CA ILE A 487 19.88 -4.13 10.96
C ILE A 487 19.26 -5.41 10.37
N ALA A 488 19.32 -5.59 9.05
CA ALA A 488 18.86 -6.80 8.40
C ALA A 488 19.64 -8.04 8.87
N HIS A 489 20.96 -7.92 9.02
CA HIS A 489 21.81 -8.99 9.57
C HIS A 489 21.48 -9.32 11.03
N LEU A 490 21.21 -8.31 11.87
CA LEU A 490 20.78 -8.50 13.27
C LEU A 490 19.44 -9.26 13.35
N LEU A 491 18.48 -8.91 12.49
CA LEU A 491 17.19 -9.61 12.39
C LEU A 491 17.35 -11.04 11.85
N HIS A 492 18.23 -11.25 10.87
CA HIS A 492 18.54 -12.58 10.36
C HIS A 492 19.19 -13.47 11.44
N THR A 493 20.10 -12.91 12.25
CA THR A 493 20.73 -13.60 13.39
C THR A 493 19.71 -14.01 14.46
N GLN A 494 18.59 -13.30 14.56
CA GLN A 494 17.44 -13.65 15.41
C GLN A 494 16.60 -14.82 14.84
N GLY A 495 16.87 -15.26 13.61
CA GLY A 495 16.15 -16.33 12.92
C GLY A 495 14.98 -15.86 12.05
N LEU A 496 14.87 -14.55 11.77
CA LEU A 496 13.80 -14.01 10.93
C LEU A 496 14.20 -14.03 9.45
N ARG A 497 13.23 -14.31 8.57
CA ARG A 497 13.39 -14.13 7.13
C ARG A 497 13.18 -12.66 6.79
N VAL A 498 14.28 -11.97 6.47
CA VAL A 498 14.26 -10.51 6.30
C VAL A 498 14.10 -10.12 4.85
N GLY A 499 13.19 -9.18 4.59
CA GLY A 499 13.10 -8.45 3.34
C GLY A 499 13.78 -7.09 3.47
N MET A 500 14.66 -6.73 2.55
CA MET A 500 15.45 -5.51 2.62
C MET A 500 15.43 -4.77 1.28
N THR A 501 15.37 -3.44 1.34
CA THR A 501 15.52 -2.57 0.16
C THR A 501 16.65 -1.57 0.37
N ASN A 502 17.58 -1.51 -0.58
CA ASN A 502 18.76 -0.64 -0.52
C ASN A 502 18.97 0.12 -1.84
N THR A 503 19.99 0.97 -1.89
CA THR A 503 20.42 1.66 -3.11
C THR A 503 20.86 0.71 -4.25
N ASP A 504 21.15 -0.56 -3.95
CA ASP A 504 21.70 -1.52 -4.92
C ASP A 504 20.77 -2.71 -5.24
N GLY A 505 19.67 -2.88 -4.51
CA GLY A 505 18.71 -3.91 -4.83
C GLY A 505 17.65 -4.19 -3.78
N VAL A 506 16.80 -5.17 -4.09
CA VAL A 506 15.86 -5.81 -3.17
C VAL A 506 16.39 -7.19 -2.81
N TYR A 507 16.37 -7.51 -1.52
CA TYR A 507 16.83 -8.78 -0.99
C TYR A 507 15.73 -9.41 -0.16
N VAL A 508 15.47 -10.71 -0.36
CA VAL A 508 14.56 -11.50 0.46
C VAL A 508 15.31 -12.72 0.95
N ASN A 509 15.43 -12.84 2.27
CA ASN A 509 16.12 -13.94 2.94
C ASN A 509 17.53 -14.21 2.36
N GLY A 510 18.30 -13.14 2.16
CA GLY A 510 19.66 -13.19 1.62
C GLY A 510 19.76 -13.27 0.09
N ARG A 511 18.67 -13.55 -0.62
CA ARG A 511 18.66 -13.62 -2.09
C ARG A 511 18.26 -12.27 -2.71
N GLN A 512 19.07 -11.76 -3.63
CA GLN A 512 18.71 -10.58 -4.41
C GLN A 512 17.59 -10.93 -5.40
N THR A 513 16.48 -10.20 -5.34
CA THR A 513 15.31 -10.40 -6.21
C THR A 513 15.13 -9.28 -7.24
N ASP A 514 15.77 -8.13 -7.03
CA ASP A 514 15.78 -6.99 -7.95
C ASP A 514 17.10 -6.23 -7.77
N SER A 515 17.57 -5.56 -8.82
CA SER A 515 18.88 -4.86 -8.87
C SER A 515 18.71 -3.40 -9.26
N GLY A 516 19.63 -2.55 -8.81
CA GLY A 516 19.62 -1.11 -9.08
C GLY A 516 19.08 -0.29 -7.89
N ASP A 517 18.75 0.99 -8.11
CA ASP A 517 18.22 1.85 -7.03
C ASP A 517 16.82 1.42 -6.59
N CYS A 518 16.81 0.61 -5.54
CA CYS A 518 15.63 0.06 -4.91
C CYS A 518 15.28 0.75 -3.58
N ALA A 519 15.86 1.91 -3.25
CA ALA A 519 15.55 2.66 -2.02
C ALA A 519 14.21 3.44 -2.10
N GLY A 520 13.34 3.02 -3.02
CA GLY A 520 12.07 3.66 -3.35
C GLY A 520 10.84 2.87 -2.86
N PRO A 521 9.67 3.52 -2.84
CA PRO A 521 8.47 2.94 -2.25
C PRO A 521 7.92 1.73 -3.02
N ARG A 522 8.19 1.62 -4.33
CA ARG A 522 7.83 0.44 -5.13
C ARG A 522 8.49 -0.83 -4.59
N SER A 523 9.78 -0.76 -4.31
CA SER A 523 10.55 -1.89 -3.78
C SER A 523 10.11 -2.27 -2.37
N ALA A 524 9.87 -1.28 -1.49
CA ALA A 524 9.35 -1.54 -0.15
C ALA A 524 7.99 -2.26 -0.20
N ARG A 525 7.10 -1.80 -1.07
CA ARG A 525 5.80 -2.43 -1.34
C ARG A 525 5.93 -3.87 -1.87
N ASN A 526 6.94 -4.18 -2.67
CA ASN A 526 7.19 -5.54 -3.16
C ASN A 526 7.63 -6.47 -2.02
N VAL A 527 8.50 -5.99 -1.14
CA VAL A 527 8.92 -6.73 0.07
C VAL A 527 7.73 -7.02 0.99
N LEU A 528 6.86 -6.03 1.24
CA LEU A 528 5.67 -6.22 2.08
C LEU A 528 4.64 -7.21 1.51
N MET A 529 4.68 -7.50 0.20
CA MET A 529 3.83 -8.52 -0.44
C MET A 529 4.44 -9.92 -0.41
N HIS A 530 5.72 -10.05 -0.06
CA HIS A 530 6.42 -11.32 -0.15
C HIS A 530 6.06 -12.22 1.05
N PRO A 531 5.39 -13.37 0.85
CA PRO A 531 4.84 -14.21 1.94
C PRO A 531 5.90 -14.79 2.88
N GLU A 532 7.16 -14.84 2.46
CA GLU A 532 8.24 -15.35 3.30
C GLU A 532 8.86 -14.30 4.23
N VAL A 533 8.46 -13.03 4.16
CA VAL A 533 9.11 -11.97 4.93
C VAL A 533 8.51 -11.89 6.34
N ASP A 534 9.31 -12.15 7.36
CA ASP A 534 8.93 -12.04 8.78
C ASP A 534 9.22 -10.66 9.37
N ALA A 535 10.17 -9.92 8.77
CA ALA A 535 10.52 -8.54 9.14
C ALA A 535 11.11 -7.81 7.92
N ALA A 536 10.89 -6.50 7.83
CA ALA A 536 11.35 -5.70 6.70
C ALA A 536 12.26 -4.54 7.13
N VAL A 537 13.31 -4.26 6.33
CA VAL A 537 14.25 -3.15 6.52
C VAL A 537 14.33 -2.32 5.25
N PHE A 538 13.89 -1.07 5.32
CA PHE A 538 13.81 -0.19 4.16
C PHE A 538 14.79 0.96 4.25
N GLU A 539 15.81 0.97 3.40
CA GLU A 539 16.48 2.20 3.05
C GLU A 539 15.47 3.14 2.38
N THR A 540 15.23 4.29 2.99
CA THR A 540 14.26 5.29 2.51
C THR A 540 15.01 6.52 2.00
N ALA A 541 15.20 6.57 0.68
CA ALA A 541 15.86 7.67 0.02
C ALA A 541 14.90 8.85 -0.25
N ARG A 542 15.46 10.06 -0.25
CA ARG A 542 14.74 11.32 -0.52
C ARG A 542 13.93 11.25 -1.82
N GLY A 543 14.54 10.75 -2.89
CA GLY A 543 13.92 10.70 -4.21
C GLY A 543 12.63 9.88 -4.22
N GLY A 544 12.59 8.76 -3.49
CA GLY A 544 11.39 7.93 -3.36
C GLY A 544 10.24 8.67 -2.67
N VAL A 545 10.53 9.32 -1.53
CA VAL A 545 9.53 10.07 -0.74
C VAL A 545 8.94 11.23 -1.55
N LEU A 546 9.75 11.97 -2.30
CA LEU A 546 9.28 13.08 -3.14
C LEU A 546 8.52 12.64 -4.40
N ARG A 547 8.75 11.42 -4.88
CA ARG A 547 8.07 10.93 -6.10
C ARG A 547 6.71 10.32 -5.79
N GLU A 548 6.61 9.58 -4.69
CA GLU A 548 5.45 8.72 -4.41
C GLU A 548 5.08 8.62 -2.92
N GLY A 549 5.82 9.24 -2.00
CA GLY A 549 5.69 9.02 -0.56
C GLY A 549 6.39 7.75 -0.07
N LEU A 550 6.08 7.32 1.15
CA LEU A 550 6.57 6.08 1.75
C LEU A 550 5.88 4.86 1.13
N GLY A 551 6.61 3.74 1.07
CA GLY A 551 6.06 2.45 0.60
C GLY A 551 5.29 1.67 1.66
N PHE A 552 5.09 2.26 2.83
CA PHE A 552 4.46 1.69 4.01
C PHE A 552 3.72 2.78 4.78
N ASP A 553 2.68 2.38 5.53
CA ASP A 553 1.85 3.30 6.31
C ASP A 553 2.46 3.64 7.67
N ARG A 554 3.14 2.67 8.31
CA ARG A 554 3.88 2.87 9.56
C ARG A 554 5.04 1.89 9.71
N CYS A 555 6.02 2.26 10.53
CA CYS A 555 7.16 1.42 10.89
C CYS A 555 7.27 1.23 12.42
N GLN A 556 7.83 0.11 12.85
CA GLN A 556 8.08 -0.15 14.28
C GLN A 556 9.31 0.63 14.75
N VAL A 557 10.31 0.78 13.87
CA VAL A 557 11.49 1.61 14.14
C VAL A 557 11.81 2.48 12.93
N ALA A 558 12.07 3.76 13.17
CA ALA A 558 12.62 4.67 12.18
C ALA A 558 14.00 5.16 12.64
N VAL A 559 15.00 5.07 11.78
CA VAL A 559 16.38 5.49 12.05
C VAL A 559 16.70 6.70 11.20
N VAL A 560 17.18 7.77 11.82
CA VAL A 560 17.78 8.92 11.13
C VAL A 560 19.25 8.99 11.54
N THR A 561 20.12 8.67 10.60
CA THR A 561 21.57 8.58 10.82
C THR A 561 22.21 9.97 10.97
N ASN A 562 21.89 10.88 10.05
CA ASN A 562 22.34 12.28 10.02
C ASN A 562 21.59 13.07 8.94
N ILE A 563 21.64 14.39 9.04
CA ILE A 563 21.22 15.39 8.05
C ILE A 563 22.47 16.15 7.61
N GLY A 564 23.16 15.58 6.62
CA GLY A 564 24.39 16.16 6.08
C GLY A 564 24.15 17.34 5.13
N SER A 565 25.15 18.21 5.06
CA SER A 565 25.27 19.34 4.15
C SER A 565 25.74 18.90 2.75
N GLY A 566 25.35 19.64 1.70
CA GLY A 566 25.88 19.47 0.35
C GLY A 566 25.41 18.23 -0.44
N ASP A 567 24.38 17.52 0.01
CA ASP A 567 23.81 16.39 -0.71
C ASP A 567 22.41 16.71 -1.27
N HIS A 568 22.27 16.68 -2.59
CA HIS A 568 21.01 16.88 -3.33
C HIS A 568 20.26 18.21 -3.09
N LEU A 569 20.94 19.25 -2.60
CA LEU A 569 20.43 20.61 -2.51
C LEU A 569 20.28 21.24 -3.91
N GLY A 570 19.21 22.01 -4.12
CA GLY A 570 18.88 22.66 -5.40
C GLY A 570 17.98 21.83 -6.32
N LEU A 571 17.68 20.57 -5.98
CA LEU A 571 16.82 19.69 -6.78
C LEU A 571 15.39 19.68 -6.22
N ASN A 572 14.36 19.61 -7.07
CA ASN A 572 12.95 19.45 -6.67
C ASN A 572 12.51 20.37 -5.50
N TYR A 573 12.95 21.65 -5.51
CA TYR A 573 12.61 22.67 -4.51
C TYR A 573 13.10 22.40 -3.08
N ILE A 574 14.05 21.47 -2.90
CA ILE A 574 14.77 21.29 -1.63
C ILE A 574 16.08 22.06 -1.75
N THR A 575 16.17 23.20 -1.08
CA THR A 575 17.27 24.15 -1.24
C THR A 575 18.11 24.31 0.01
N THR A 576 17.56 23.94 1.16
CA THR A 576 18.21 24.07 2.47
C THR A 576 18.35 22.74 3.18
N VAL A 577 19.23 22.69 4.18
CA VAL A 577 19.40 21.52 5.06
C VAL A 577 18.11 21.30 5.88
N GLU A 578 17.43 22.38 6.23
CA GLU A 578 16.10 22.38 6.86
C GLU A 578 15.07 21.67 5.98
N ASP A 579 15.04 21.93 4.67
CA ASP A 579 14.14 21.25 3.73
C ASP A 579 14.40 19.73 3.70
N ILE A 580 15.68 19.32 3.74
CA ILE A 580 16.07 17.91 3.83
C ILE A 580 15.57 17.29 5.14
N ALA A 581 15.74 17.99 6.27
CA ALA A 581 15.25 17.52 7.56
C ALA A 581 13.72 17.38 7.58
N VAL A 582 13.03 18.37 7.00
CA VAL A 582 11.56 18.39 6.85
C VAL A 582 11.06 17.22 6.01
N LEU A 583 11.79 16.81 4.97
CA LEU A 583 11.45 15.63 4.19
C LEU A 583 11.73 14.33 4.95
N LYS A 584 12.89 14.22 5.60
CA LYS A 584 13.31 12.99 6.30
C LYS A 584 12.47 12.70 7.54
N ARG A 585 11.91 13.73 8.19
CA ARG A 585 11.01 13.55 9.34
C ARG A 585 9.73 12.78 9.01
N VAL A 586 9.34 12.68 7.73
CA VAL A 586 8.18 11.87 7.29
C VAL A 586 8.32 10.43 7.79
N VAL A 587 9.53 9.87 7.83
CA VAL A 587 9.76 8.52 8.36
C VAL A 587 9.47 8.46 9.87
N ILE A 588 9.90 9.49 10.63
CA ILE A 588 9.70 9.59 12.09
C ILE A 588 8.23 9.84 12.45
N GLN A 589 7.52 10.63 11.65
CA GLN A 589 6.08 10.89 11.80
C GLN A 589 5.22 9.63 11.61
N ASN A 590 5.77 8.58 11.00
CA ASN A 590 5.08 7.32 10.75
C ASN A 590 5.65 6.17 11.59
N VAL A 591 6.24 6.48 12.76
CA VAL A 591 6.58 5.49 13.78
C VAL A 591 5.30 5.03 14.48
N ALA A 592 5.13 3.73 14.68
CA ALA A 592 3.99 3.19 15.43
C ALA A 592 3.97 3.77 16.87
N PRO A 593 2.80 3.93 17.51
CA PRO A 593 2.73 4.43 18.89
C PRO A 593 3.53 3.60 19.91
N THR A 594 3.71 2.30 19.64
CA THR A 594 4.54 1.38 20.45
C THR A 594 5.98 1.28 19.96
N GLY A 595 6.33 1.97 18.87
CA GLY A 595 7.61 1.94 18.19
C GLY A 595 8.62 2.95 18.70
N TYR A 596 9.76 3.02 18.00
CA TYR A 596 10.88 3.90 18.35
C TYR A 596 11.42 4.71 17.18
N GLY A 597 11.63 6.02 17.39
CA GLY A 597 12.54 6.82 16.57
C GLY A 597 13.97 6.73 17.12
N VAL A 598 14.91 6.29 16.30
CA VAL A 598 16.35 6.24 16.61
C VAL A 598 17.02 7.43 15.94
N LEU A 599 17.50 8.38 16.74
CA LEU A 599 17.94 9.69 16.28
C LEU A 599 19.37 9.98 16.74
N ASN A 600 20.18 10.55 15.86
CA ASN A 600 21.52 11.00 16.20
C ASN A 600 21.46 12.29 17.05
N ALA A 601 21.93 12.24 18.29
CA ALA A 601 21.96 13.39 19.18
C ALA A 601 23.13 14.35 18.93
N ALA A 602 24.10 13.98 18.08
CA ALA A 602 25.13 14.90 17.60
C ALA A 602 24.59 15.89 16.55
N ASP A 603 23.44 15.59 15.93
CA ASP A 603 22.84 16.39 14.88
C ASP A 603 21.57 17.11 15.37
N PRO A 604 21.59 18.45 15.51
CA PRO A 604 20.43 19.22 15.95
C PRO A 604 19.18 19.04 15.08
N HIS A 605 19.32 18.79 13.77
CA HIS A 605 18.18 18.54 12.88
C HIS A 605 17.52 17.20 13.19
N CYS A 606 18.32 16.17 13.49
CA CYS A 606 17.82 14.88 13.96
C CYS A 606 17.09 15.03 15.31
N VAL A 607 17.68 15.77 16.26
CA VAL A 607 17.10 15.99 17.59
C VAL A 607 15.71 16.61 17.51
N ARG A 608 15.51 17.63 16.66
CA ARG A 608 14.19 18.26 16.45
C ARG A 608 13.11 17.30 15.93
N MET A 609 13.50 16.20 15.28
CA MET A 609 12.52 15.20 14.83
C MET A 609 11.86 14.44 15.98
N ALA A 610 12.44 14.45 17.19
CA ALA A 610 11.85 13.84 18.37
C ALA A 610 10.45 14.41 18.69
N GLU A 611 10.22 15.69 18.39
CA GLU A 611 8.94 16.39 18.65
C GLU A 611 7.78 15.84 17.80
N VAL A 612 8.08 15.28 16.63
CA VAL A 612 7.07 14.74 15.71
C VAL A 612 7.00 13.20 15.74
N CYS A 613 7.77 12.56 16.63
CA CYS A 613 7.73 11.12 16.80
C CYS A 613 6.48 10.73 17.61
N THR A 614 5.62 9.90 17.01
CA THR A 614 4.41 9.36 17.67
C THR A 614 4.70 8.22 18.65
N GLY A 615 5.89 7.62 18.57
CA GLY A 615 6.36 6.59 19.49
C GLY A 615 7.33 7.12 20.54
N LYS A 616 8.26 6.27 20.98
CA LYS A 616 9.34 6.64 21.91
C LYS A 616 10.61 7.01 21.13
N VAL A 617 11.56 7.68 21.78
CA VAL A 617 12.84 8.06 21.15
C VAL A 617 14.01 7.35 21.82
N ILE A 618 14.94 6.85 21.00
CA ILE A 618 16.28 6.41 21.40
C ILE A 618 17.28 7.37 20.77
N PHE A 619 18.01 8.10 21.60
CA PHE A 619 19.12 8.90 21.11
C PHE A 619 20.40 8.07 21.09
N PHE A 620 21.20 8.24 20.03
CA PHE A 620 22.57 7.75 19.97
C PHE A 620 23.55 8.91 19.71
N CYS A 621 24.73 8.86 20.32
CA CYS A 621 25.80 9.84 20.10
C CYS A 621 27.13 9.28 20.60
N SER A 622 28.22 9.49 19.88
CA SER A 622 29.54 9.06 20.36
C SER A 622 29.98 9.79 21.64
N ASP A 623 29.59 11.06 21.81
CA ASP A 623 29.91 11.86 23.00
C ASP A 623 28.96 11.58 24.18
N ALA A 624 29.50 10.98 25.24
CA ALA A 624 28.79 10.68 26.49
C ALA A 624 28.27 11.93 27.23
N HIS A 625 28.91 13.09 27.00
CA HIS A 625 28.61 14.37 27.64
C HIS A 625 27.68 15.25 26.81
N ASN A 626 27.22 14.77 25.65
CA ASN A 626 26.26 15.50 24.83
C ASN A 626 25.02 15.90 25.66
N PRO A 627 24.64 17.19 25.71
CA PRO A 627 23.57 17.67 26.58
C PRO A 627 22.20 17.02 26.32
N VAL A 628 21.89 16.72 25.05
CA VAL A 628 20.63 16.05 24.67
C VAL A 628 20.61 14.63 25.20
N LEU A 629 21.71 13.90 25.00
CA LEU A 629 21.86 12.53 25.49
C LEU A 629 21.81 12.48 27.03
N ALA A 630 22.55 13.36 27.71
CA ALA A 630 22.59 13.43 29.18
C ALA A 630 21.19 13.71 29.78
N THR A 631 20.47 14.67 29.20
CA THR A 631 19.09 14.99 29.63
C THR A 631 18.15 13.80 29.42
N HIS A 632 18.24 13.13 28.26
CA HIS A 632 17.40 11.97 27.95
C HIS A 632 17.68 10.78 28.87
N ARG A 633 18.95 10.57 29.23
CA ARG A 633 19.38 9.55 30.22
C ARG A 633 18.84 9.86 31.62
N ALA A 634 18.93 11.12 32.07
CA ALA A 634 18.39 11.54 33.36
C ALA A 634 16.88 11.30 33.49
N GLN A 635 16.15 11.31 32.37
CA GLN A 635 14.72 10.95 32.31
C GLN A 635 14.46 9.43 32.29
N GLY A 636 15.50 8.59 32.44
CA GLY A 636 15.38 7.12 32.42
C GLY A 636 15.04 6.53 31.05
N ARG A 637 15.18 7.31 29.97
CA ARG A 637 14.85 6.88 28.60
C ARG A 637 16.02 6.12 27.97
N ARG A 638 15.73 5.41 26.88
CA ARG A 638 16.73 4.63 26.15
C ARG A 638 17.74 5.55 25.47
N ALA A 639 19.03 5.30 25.70
CA ALA A 639 20.14 6.04 25.10
C ALA A 639 21.30 5.10 24.76
N VAL A 640 22.08 5.43 23.73
CA VAL A 640 23.26 4.68 23.29
C VAL A 640 24.43 5.63 23.07
N TRP A 641 25.63 5.30 23.56
CA TRP A 641 26.84 6.13 23.36
C TRP A 641 28.13 5.33 23.46
N VAL A 642 29.27 5.99 23.28
CA VAL A 642 30.60 5.39 23.48
C VAL A 642 31.16 5.80 24.85
N GLU A 643 31.54 4.82 25.66
CA GLU A 643 32.24 5.03 26.94
C GLU A 643 33.48 4.14 26.98
N GLY A 644 34.67 4.74 26.98
CA GLY A 644 35.92 4.01 26.80
C GLY A 644 35.93 3.24 25.47
N GLU A 645 36.25 1.95 25.51
CA GLU A 645 36.28 1.07 24.33
C GLU A 645 34.95 0.34 24.07
N HIS A 646 33.83 0.84 24.61
CA HIS A 646 32.54 0.17 24.55
C HIS A 646 31.44 1.06 23.98
N ILE A 647 30.53 0.45 23.21
CA ILE A 647 29.18 1.00 23.00
C ILE A 647 28.35 0.63 24.23
N VAL A 648 27.80 1.64 24.91
CA VAL A 648 26.97 1.51 26.10
C VAL A 648 25.53 1.89 25.76
N ALA A 649 24.57 1.07 26.20
CA ALA A 649 23.14 1.34 26.08
C ALA A 649 22.45 1.25 27.44
N THR A 650 21.65 2.27 27.80
CA THR A 650 20.96 2.32 29.09
C THR A 650 19.49 2.67 29.02
N GLN A 651 18.70 2.11 29.93
CA GLN A 651 17.32 2.50 30.21
C GLN A 651 17.05 2.44 31.71
N GLY A 652 16.92 3.61 32.36
CA GLY A 652 16.92 3.69 33.81
C GLY A 652 18.21 3.07 34.37
N GLU A 653 18.06 2.10 35.29
CA GLU A 653 19.20 1.38 35.88
C GLU A 653 19.75 0.26 35.00
N ARG A 654 19.04 -0.15 33.93
CA ARG A 654 19.51 -1.22 33.04
C ARG A 654 20.64 -0.69 32.17
N ARG A 655 21.75 -1.41 32.13
CA ARG A 655 22.95 -1.07 31.36
C ARG A 655 23.44 -2.29 30.58
N HIS A 656 23.79 -2.07 29.32
CA HIS A 656 24.35 -3.07 28.42
C HIS A 656 25.56 -2.50 27.72
N GLU A 657 26.59 -3.34 27.55
CA GLU A 657 27.85 -2.94 26.93
C GLU A 657 28.24 -3.93 25.84
N VAL A 658 28.87 -3.41 24.79
CA VAL A 658 29.46 -4.17 23.68
C VAL A 658 30.81 -3.55 23.39
N ALA A 659 31.89 -4.35 23.47
CA ALA A 659 33.23 -3.85 23.17
C ALA A 659 33.32 -3.50 21.68
N LEU A 660 33.96 -2.37 21.35
CA LEU A 660 34.19 -1.97 19.96
C LEU A 660 35.06 -2.99 19.22
N ALA A 661 35.97 -3.66 19.93
CA ALA A 661 36.78 -4.74 19.38
C ALA A 661 35.96 -5.96 18.92
N ASP A 662 34.78 -6.17 19.51
CA ASP A 662 33.86 -7.24 19.10
C ASP A 662 33.00 -6.85 17.90
N ILE A 663 33.18 -5.65 17.33
CA ILE A 663 32.42 -5.15 16.19
C ILE A 663 33.39 -4.86 15.03
N PRO A 664 33.65 -5.84 14.14
CA PRO A 664 34.73 -5.77 13.14
C PRO A 664 34.72 -4.50 12.28
N MET A 665 33.54 -4.04 11.87
CA MET A 665 33.40 -2.84 11.03
C MET A 665 33.88 -1.54 11.68
N THR A 666 34.02 -1.50 13.02
CA THR A 666 34.49 -0.30 13.73
C THR A 666 36.02 -0.20 13.78
N MET A 667 36.72 -1.31 13.50
CA MET A 667 38.17 -1.44 13.63
C MET A 667 38.68 -1.02 15.02
N ASN A 668 38.16 -1.66 16.08
CA ASN A 668 38.43 -1.30 17.48
C ASN A 668 38.12 0.19 17.77
N GLY A 669 37.02 0.70 17.18
CA GLY A 669 36.59 2.09 17.37
C GLY A 669 37.34 3.14 16.53
N ARG A 670 38.31 2.76 15.69
CA ARG A 670 39.10 3.72 14.89
C ARG A 670 38.30 4.40 13.78
N VAL A 671 37.24 3.76 13.28
CA VAL A 671 36.41 4.30 12.19
C VAL A 671 35.12 4.88 12.77
N GLY A 672 35.15 6.16 13.14
CA GLY A 672 34.07 6.82 13.89
C GLY A 672 32.68 6.73 13.24
N PHE A 673 32.56 6.96 11.93
CA PHE A 673 31.26 6.86 11.26
C PHE A 673 30.70 5.42 11.22
N GLN A 674 31.55 4.40 11.31
CA GLN A 674 31.11 3.01 11.44
C GLN A 674 30.66 2.70 12.87
N VAL A 675 31.26 3.34 13.88
CA VAL A 675 30.76 3.31 15.26
C VAL A 675 29.36 3.91 15.34
N ASP A 676 29.12 5.05 14.68
CA ASP A 676 27.79 5.66 14.61
C ASP A 676 26.77 4.74 13.92
N ASN A 677 27.13 4.11 12.79
CA ASN A 677 26.27 3.12 12.11
C ASN A 677 25.95 1.92 13.03
N ALA A 678 26.94 1.44 13.78
CA ALA A 678 26.77 0.32 14.72
C ALA A 678 25.85 0.70 15.90
N MET A 679 26.02 1.90 16.47
CA MET A 679 25.13 2.42 17.52
C MET A 679 23.69 2.57 17.02
N ALA A 680 23.49 3.09 15.82
CA ALA A 680 22.17 3.25 15.22
C ALA A 680 21.48 1.89 14.98
N ALA A 681 22.21 0.91 14.45
CA ALA A 681 21.67 -0.44 14.22
C ALA A 681 21.37 -1.19 15.53
N LEU A 682 22.25 -1.10 16.51
CA LEU A 682 22.05 -1.65 17.86
C LEU A 682 20.81 -1.02 18.52
N ALA A 683 20.68 0.31 18.45
CA ALA A 683 19.51 1.02 18.97
C ALA A 683 18.22 0.58 18.28
N ALA A 684 18.26 0.36 16.96
CA ALA A 684 17.12 -0.11 16.19
C ALA A 684 16.71 -1.54 16.60
N ALA A 685 17.67 -2.46 16.67
CA ALA A 685 17.44 -3.83 17.14
C ALA A 685 16.88 -3.87 18.57
N TRP A 686 17.40 -3.02 19.46
CA TRP A 686 16.88 -2.88 20.81
C TRP A 686 15.48 -2.26 20.85
N GLY A 687 15.19 -1.31 19.96
CA GLY A 687 13.86 -0.74 19.72
C GLY A 687 12.82 -1.79 19.31
N LEU A 688 13.23 -2.80 18.54
CA LEU A 688 12.41 -3.95 18.16
C LEU A 688 12.27 -5.01 19.26
N GLY A 689 13.01 -4.88 20.36
CA GLY A 689 13.01 -5.86 21.45
C GLY A 689 13.86 -7.11 21.17
N ILE A 690 14.83 -7.04 20.25
CA ILE A 690 15.74 -8.17 20.01
C ILE A 690 16.55 -8.45 21.29
N PRO A 691 16.69 -9.73 21.71
CA PRO A 691 17.51 -10.09 22.87
C PRO A 691 18.97 -9.66 22.72
N TRP A 692 19.58 -9.12 23.78
CA TRP A 692 20.96 -8.62 23.76
C TRP A 692 22.01 -9.65 23.36
N ALA A 693 21.82 -10.93 23.69
CA ALA A 693 22.72 -11.99 23.24
C ALA A 693 22.78 -12.08 21.69
N ARG A 694 21.63 -11.86 21.04
CA ARG A 694 21.49 -11.90 19.58
C ARG A 694 22.00 -10.62 18.92
N ILE A 695 21.81 -9.48 19.57
CA ILE A 695 22.43 -8.21 19.15
C ILE A 695 23.95 -8.35 19.14
N ARG A 696 24.56 -8.84 20.23
CA ARG A 696 26.02 -9.04 20.34
C ARG A 696 26.53 -10.01 19.27
N GLN A 697 25.87 -11.16 19.12
CA GLN A 697 26.22 -12.15 18.11
C GLN A 697 26.17 -11.56 16.69
N GLY A 698 25.10 -10.82 16.37
CA GLY A 698 24.92 -10.23 15.05
C GLY A 698 25.96 -9.14 14.76
N LEU A 699 26.28 -8.28 15.73
CA LEU A 699 27.35 -7.28 15.59
C LEU A 699 28.73 -7.93 15.36
N ALA A 700 29.03 -9.01 16.08
CA ALA A 700 30.32 -9.72 15.97
C ALA A 700 30.49 -10.48 14.66
N THR A 701 29.40 -10.90 14.03
CA THR A 701 29.42 -11.70 12.79
C THR A 701 29.23 -10.86 11.52
N PHE A 702 28.91 -9.58 11.65
CA PHE A 702 28.78 -8.69 10.49
C PHE A 702 30.16 -8.27 9.97
N GLN A 703 30.49 -8.72 8.76
CA GLN A 703 31.68 -8.29 8.03
C GLN A 703 31.32 -7.11 7.13
N SER A 704 32.19 -6.10 7.00
CA SER A 704 31.98 -4.92 6.14
C SER A 704 32.75 -5.07 4.82
N ASP A 705 32.49 -6.15 4.09
CA ASP A 705 33.17 -6.47 2.84
C ASP A 705 32.32 -6.12 1.61
N ALA A 706 32.90 -6.34 0.43
CA ALA A 706 32.23 -6.02 -0.83
C ALA A 706 31.09 -7.01 -1.19
N ALA A 707 30.82 -8.06 -0.40
CA ALA A 707 29.65 -8.92 -0.55
C ALA A 707 28.50 -8.47 0.37
N SER A 708 28.83 -8.03 1.58
CA SER A 708 27.84 -7.59 2.56
C SER A 708 27.43 -6.13 2.39
N VAL A 709 28.36 -5.20 2.12
CA VAL A 709 28.15 -3.75 1.96
C VAL A 709 29.02 -3.20 0.82
N PRO A 710 28.67 -3.49 -0.45
CA PRO A 710 29.48 -3.09 -1.60
C PRO A 710 29.65 -1.56 -1.67
N GLY A 711 30.89 -1.11 -1.75
CA GLY A 711 31.26 0.29 -1.94
C GLY A 711 31.12 1.13 -0.67
N ARG A 712 31.05 0.50 0.50
CA ARG A 712 30.96 1.19 1.80
C ARG A 712 32.17 0.83 2.65
N PHE A 713 33.25 1.59 2.47
CA PHE A 713 34.51 1.46 3.18
C PHE A 713 35.08 0.03 3.12
N ASN A 714 35.17 -0.53 1.92
CA ASN A 714 35.70 -1.88 1.72
C ASN A 714 37.24 -1.84 1.70
N LEU A 715 37.85 -2.53 2.67
CA LEU A 715 39.30 -2.62 2.82
C LEU A 715 39.89 -3.78 2.02
N MET A 716 41.00 -3.49 1.34
CA MET A 716 41.79 -4.43 0.56
C MET A 716 43.28 -4.16 0.83
N SER A 717 44.14 -5.13 0.52
CA SER A 717 45.59 -4.94 0.59
C SER A 717 46.23 -5.25 -0.75
N LEU A 718 47.20 -4.41 -1.14
CA LEU A 718 48.01 -4.60 -2.34
C LEU A 718 49.47 -4.36 -1.99
N ARG A 719 50.32 -5.39 -2.10
CA ARG A 719 51.79 -5.26 -1.90
C ARG A 719 52.17 -4.58 -0.57
N GLY A 720 51.41 -4.81 0.50
CA GLY A 720 51.62 -4.18 1.81
C GLY A 720 51.06 -2.75 1.95
N ALA A 721 50.42 -2.21 0.92
CA ALA A 721 49.61 -1.00 1.00
C ALA A 721 48.16 -1.31 1.40
N THR A 722 47.47 -0.32 1.96
CA THR A 722 46.03 -0.36 2.26
C THR A 722 45.25 0.30 1.13
N VAL A 723 44.25 -0.38 0.59
CA VAL A 723 43.35 0.16 -0.45
C VAL A 723 41.93 0.17 0.12
N ILE A 724 41.26 1.31 0.02
CA ILE A 724 39.90 1.54 0.53
C ILE A 724 39.02 1.91 -0.66
N ALA A 725 37.93 1.18 -0.87
CA ALA A 725 36.91 1.55 -1.84
C ALA A 725 35.65 2.09 -1.14
N ASP A 726 35.20 3.29 -1.52
CA ASP A 726 34.03 3.94 -0.92
C ASP A 726 33.21 4.75 -1.93
N TYR A 727 31.90 4.85 -1.73
CA TYR A 727 30.94 5.61 -2.56
C TYR A 727 30.60 7.00 -1.99
N GLY A 728 31.38 7.52 -1.06
CA GLY A 728 31.25 8.88 -0.54
C GLY A 728 31.31 9.90 -1.66
N HIS A 729 30.36 10.85 -1.70
CA HIS A 729 30.20 11.80 -2.81
C HIS A 729 29.70 13.18 -2.38
N ASN A 730 29.80 13.49 -1.08
CA ASN A 730 29.44 14.80 -0.52
C ASN A 730 30.50 15.25 0.49
N PRO A 731 30.57 16.56 0.81
CA PRO A 731 31.56 17.10 1.74
C PRO A 731 31.60 16.39 3.10
N ASP A 732 30.46 16.03 3.69
CA ASP A 732 30.43 15.35 4.99
C ASP A 732 31.00 13.93 4.91
N ALA A 733 30.75 13.21 3.81
CA ALA A 733 31.38 11.92 3.55
C ALA A 733 32.90 12.07 3.42
N MET A 734 33.39 13.12 2.74
CA MET A 734 34.82 13.39 2.63
C MET A 734 35.46 13.63 4.00
N ARG A 735 34.83 14.43 4.87
CA ARG A 735 35.33 14.66 6.24
C ARG A 735 35.40 13.36 7.05
N ALA A 736 34.37 12.51 6.94
CA ALA A 736 34.34 11.22 7.62
C ALA A 736 35.43 10.26 7.11
N LEU A 737 35.67 10.23 5.80
CA LEU A 737 36.72 9.41 5.18
C LEU A 737 38.13 9.92 5.54
N VAL A 738 38.33 11.24 5.58
CA VAL A 738 39.58 11.85 6.05
C VAL A 738 39.85 11.48 7.50
N ALA A 739 38.86 11.62 8.39
CA ALA A 739 39.02 11.24 9.79
C ALA A 739 39.37 9.75 9.96
N ALA A 740 38.79 8.86 9.13
CA ALA A 740 39.15 7.44 9.13
C ALA A 740 40.56 7.19 8.60
N ALA A 741 40.98 7.88 7.53
CA ALA A 741 42.34 7.80 7.00
C ALA A 741 43.38 8.36 7.99
N ASP A 742 43.01 9.36 8.79
CA ASP A 742 43.83 9.90 9.88
C ASP A 742 44.03 8.92 11.03
N ALA A 743 43.02 8.09 11.32
CA ALA A 743 43.10 7.03 12.33
C ALA A 743 43.86 5.78 11.85
N MET A 744 44.32 5.75 10.59
CA MET A 744 45.03 4.62 9.98
C MET A 744 46.51 4.93 9.75
N PRO A 745 47.41 3.95 9.94
CA PRO A 745 48.82 4.13 9.62
C PRO A 745 49.00 4.28 8.10
N ALA A 746 49.70 5.34 7.69
CA ALA A 746 50.04 5.57 6.29
C ALA A 746 51.36 6.34 6.19
N GLN A 747 52.28 5.87 5.35
CA GLN A 747 53.51 6.62 5.00
C GLN A 747 53.20 7.73 3.99
N ARG A 748 52.40 7.39 2.96
CA ARG A 748 51.88 8.32 1.96
C ARG A 748 50.41 7.98 1.66
N ARG A 749 49.62 9.01 1.37
CA ARG A 749 48.19 8.90 1.09
C ARG A 749 47.85 9.35 -0.32
N LEU A 750 47.13 8.51 -1.05
CA LEU A 750 46.63 8.77 -2.39
C LEU A 750 45.12 8.71 -2.39
N VAL A 751 44.46 9.58 -3.16
CA VAL A 751 43.02 9.50 -3.39
C VAL A 751 42.69 9.56 -4.89
N VAL A 752 41.76 8.70 -5.31
CA VAL A 752 41.14 8.73 -6.65
C VAL A 752 39.71 9.24 -6.48
N ILE A 753 39.35 10.31 -7.18
CA ILE A 753 38.05 10.97 -7.03
C ILE A 753 37.48 11.45 -8.37
N SER A 754 36.17 11.31 -8.50
CA SER A 754 35.33 12.06 -9.44
C SER A 754 34.18 12.74 -8.70
N GLY A 755 33.34 13.49 -9.41
CA GLY A 755 32.22 14.24 -8.84
C GLY A 755 30.93 13.95 -9.59
N ALA A 756 29.81 13.88 -8.87
CA ALA A 756 28.50 13.78 -9.49
C ALA A 756 28.08 15.14 -10.05
N GLY A 757 27.84 15.22 -11.37
CA GLY A 757 27.53 16.49 -12.06
C GLY A 757 26.25 17.18 -11.59
N ASP A 758 25.32 16.47 -10.95
CA ASP A 758 24.06 17.01 -10.40
C ASP A 758 24.22 17.66 -9.01
N ARG A 759 25.45 17.91 -8.56
CA ARG A 759 25.77 18.64 -7.32
C ARG A 759 26.06 20.12 -7.60
N ARG A 760 25.92 20.98 -6.58
CA ARG A 760 26.24 22.40 -6.70
C ARG A 760 27.74 22.58 -6.85
N ASP A 761 28.16 23.63 -7.55
CA ASP A 761 29.58 23.86 -7.81
C ASP A 761 30.39 23.98 -6.52
N GLU A 762 29.86 24.67 -5.51
CA GLU A 762 30.50 24.83 -4.21
C GLU A 762 30.70 23.50 -3.47
N ASP A 763 29.78 22.54 -3.63
CA ASP A 763 29.89 21.23 -3.00
C ASP A 763 30.96 20.37 -3.70
N ILE A 764 31.09 20.49 -5.03
CA ILE A 764 32.15 19.80 -5.79
C ILE A 764 33.53 20.35 -5.40
N ARG A 765 33.68 21.68 -5.32
CA ARG A 765 34.94 22.32 -4.88
C ARG A 765 35.29 21.96 -3.44
N GLU A 766 34.31 21.93 -2.55
CA GLU A 766 34.55 21.62 -1.13
C GLU A 766 35.06 20.19 -0.92
N GLN A 767 34.59 19.21 -1.70
CA GLN A 767 35.06 17.83 -1.59
C GLN A 767 36.58 17.71 -1.75
N THR A 768 37.14 18.30 -2.79
CA THR A 768 38.60 18.24 -3.01
C THR A 768 39.36 19.21 -2.13
N ARG A 769 38.76 20.30 -1.64
CA ARG A 769 39.37 21.14 -0.60
C ARG A 769 39.65 20.33 0.67
N ILE A 770 38.67 19.52 1.10
CA ILE A 770 38.80 18.62 2.25
C ILE A 770 39.89 17.57 1.99
N LEU A 771 39.84 16.90 0.84
CA LEU A 771 40.82 15.87 0.50
C LEU A 771 42.24 16.45 0.33
N GLY A 772 42.36 17.67 -0.20
CA GLY A 772 43.63 18.35 -0.43
C GLY A 772 44.43 18.65 0.84
N ALA A 773 43.74 18.73 1.98
CA ALA A 773 44.35 18.89 3.29
C ALA A 773 44.87 17.56 3.88
N ALA A 774 44.40 16.42 3.39
CA ALA A 774 44.61 15.10 4.01
C ALA A 774 45.41 14.10 3.15
N PHE A 775 45.43 14.29 1.82
CA PHE A 775 46.07 13.39 0.87
C PHE A 775 47.28 14.03 0.18
N ASP A 776 48.34 13.23 -0.02
CA ASP A 776 49.60 13.66 -0.64
C ASP A 776 49.49 13.71 -2.17
N GLU A 777 48.79 12.75 -2.76
CA GLU A 777 48.47 12.71 -4.20
C GLU A 777 46.97 12.62 -4.43
N VAL A 778 46.46 13.40 -5.39
CA VAL A 778 45.05 13.39 -5.80
C VAL A 778 44.97 13.09 -7.30
N ILE A 779 44.24 12.04 -7.65
CA ILE A 779 43.94 11.68 -9.04
C ILE A 779 42.48 12.00 -9.30
N LEU A 780 42.25 13.01 -10.13
CA LEU A 780 40.93 13.39 -10.61
C LEU A 780 40.60 12.56 -11.85
N TYR A 781 39.41 11.99 -11.91
CA TYR A 781 38.94 11.34 -13.12
C TYR A 781 37.58 11.84 -13.58
N GLU A 782 37.34 11.71 -14.88
CA GLU A 782 36.04 11.94 -15.50
C GLU A 782 35.59 10.68 -16.24
N ASP A 783 34.30 10.39 -16.14
CA ASP A 783 33.64 9.30 -16.86
C ASP A 783 32.38 9.85 -17.58
N ALA A 784 31.67 9.00 -18.34
CA ALA A 784 30.52 9.39 -19.15
C ALA A 784 29.30 9.93 -18.36
N CYS A 785 29.29 9.85 -17.02
CA CYS A 785 28.15 10.25 -16.18
C CYS A 785 28.15 11.75 -15.83
N GLN A 786 28.08 12.63 -16.84
CA GLN A 786 28.16 14.10 -16.66
C GLN A 786 26.90 14.75 -16.06
N ARG A 787 25.77 14.01 -15.99
CA ARG A 787 24.50 14.42 -15.36
C ARG A 787 24.04 15.86 -15.66
N GLY A 788 24.26 16.31 -16.90
CA GLY A 788 23.82 17.63 -17.39
C GLY A 788 24.90 18.71 -17.44
N ARG A 789 26.14 18.40 -17.04
CA ARG A 789 27.32 19.28 -17.23
C ARG A 789 28.06 18.96 -18.52
N THR A 790 28.91 19.87 -18.99
CA THR A 790 29.76 19.60 -20.16
C THR A 790 31.02 18.83 -19.77
N GLU A 791 31.65 18.15 -20.73
CA GLU A 791 32.94 17.47 -20.53
C GLU A 791 34.00 18.42 -19.97
N GLY A 792 34.79 17.95 -19.00
CA GLY A 792 35.82 18.69 -18.29
C GLY A 792 35.31 19.62 -17.18
N GLU A 793 34.01 19.88 -17.08
CA GLU A 793 33.46 20.85 -16.13
C GLU A 793 33.60 20.35 -14.69
N VAL A 794 33.27 19.09 -14.43
CA VAL A 794 33.36 18.48 -13.09
C VAL A 794 34.80 18.42 -12.62
N THR A 795 35.72 17.91 -13.46
CA THR A 795 37.14 17.83 -13.11
C THR A 795 37.77 19.22 -12.95
N GLY A 796 37.31 20.21 -13.72
CA GLY A 796 37.68 21.62 -13.54
C GLY A 796 37.31 22.15 -12.15
N LEU A 797 36.09 21.89 -11.68
CA LEU A 797 35.64 22.27 -10.34
C LEU A 797 36.39 21.54 -9.23
N LEU A 798 36.61 20.23 -9.39
CA LEU A 798 37.42 19.44 -8.47
C LEU A 798 38.85 19.98 -8.39
N ARG A 799 39.44 20.37 -9.53
CA ARG A 799 40.77 20.99 -9.56
C ARG A 799 40.80 22.35 -8.87
N GLN A 800 39.78 23.19 -9.05
CA GLN A 800 39.65 24.47 -8.33
C GLN A 800 39.63 24.27 -6.81
N GLY A 801 39.00 23.21 -6.31
CA GLY A 801 39.00 22.89 -4.88
C GLY A 801 40.37 22.55 -4.29
N LEU A 802 41.33 22.12 -5.13
CA LEU A 802 42.71 21.82 -4.73
C LEU A 802 43.64 23.04 -4.75
N GLU A 803 43.17 24.20 -5.24
CA GLU A 803 43.95 25.43 -5.19
C GLU A 803 44.24 25.82 -3.74
N GLY A 804 45.53 25.96 -3.40
CA GLY A 804 45.96 26.24 -2.03
C GLY A 804 45.94 25.03 -1.08
N ALA A 805 45.84 23.79 -1.59
CA ALA A 805 45.91 22.58 -0.78
C ALA A 805 47.18 22.53 0.09
N THR A 806 47.02 22.24 1.39
CA THR A 806 48.11 22.28 2.36
C THR A 806 48.99 21.04 2.30
N ARG A 807 48.43 19.88 1.98
CA ARG A 807 49.14 18.60 1.96
C ARG A 807 49.41 18.06 0.56
N THR A 808 48.46 18.19 -0.36
CA THR A 808 48.63 17.66 -1.72
C THR A 808 49.85 18.26 -2.41
N ARG A 809 50.67 17.40 -3.02
CA ARG A 809 51.87 17.76 -3.77
C ARG A 809 51.79 17.38 -5.24
N ARG A 810 50.91 16.44 -5.59
CA ARG A 810 50.71 15.98 -6.96
C ARG A 810 49.23 15.85 -7.28
N ILE A 811 48.86 16.40 -8.44
CA ILE A 811 47.49 16.36 -8.95
C ILE A 811 47.56 15.87 -10.39
N ASP A 812 46.92 14.74 -10.68
CA ASP A 812 46.78 14.22 -12.04
C ASP A 812 45.30 14.23 -12.45
N THR A 813 45.04 14.37 -13.73
CA THR A 813 43.69 14.31 -14.31
C THR A 813 43.70 13.24 -15.40
N ILE A 814 42.83 12.23 -15.27
CA ILE A 814 42.81 11.04 -16.13
C ILE A 814 41.39 10.81 -16.66
N GLN A 815 41.26 10.45 -17.94
CA GLN A 815 39.98 10.04 -18.52
C GLN A 815 39.72 8.56 -18.16
N GLY A 816 38.57 8.27 -17.55
CA GLY A 816 38.11 6.91 -17.23
C GLY A 816 38.50 6.44 -15.81
N GLU A 817 37.51 5.87 -15.11
CA GLU A 817 37.62 5.38 -13.73
C GLU A 817 38.73 4.32 -13.58
N PHE A 818 38.71 3.27 -14.40
CA PHE A 818 39.66 2.15 -14.27
C PHE A 818 41.11 2.53 -14.55
N VAL A 819 41.32 3.46 -15.50
CA VAL A 819 42.67 3.97 -15.82
C VAL A 819 43.22 4.79 -14.65
N ALA A 820 42.37 5.58 -14.01
CA ALA A 820 42.74 6.33 -12.81
C ALA A 820 43.05 5.41 -11.62
N ILE A 821 42.25 4.34 -11.45
CA ILE A 821 42.51 3.29 -10.46
C ILE A 821 43.87 2.64 -10.71
N ASP A 822 44.17 2.22 -11.93
CA ASP A 822 45.48 1.60 -12.25
C ASP A 822 46.64 2.54 -11.98
N ALA A 823 46.53 3.80 -12.41
CA ALA A 823 47.54 4.81 -12.15
C ALA A 823 47.80 5.00 -10.66
N ALA A 824 46.76 4.90 -9.81
CA ALA A 824 46.90 4.94 -8.36
C ALA A 824 47.59 3.67 -7.82
N LEU A 825 47.08 2.50 -8.19
CA LEU A 825 47.54 1.20 -7.69
C LEU A 825 49.00 0.93 -8.07
N ASP A 826 49.43 1.31 -9.28
CA ASP A 826 50.79 1.10 -9.77
C ASP A 826 51.82 1.94 -9.01
N ARG A 827 51.40 3.04 -8.36
CA ARG A 827 52.28 3.92 -7.56
C ARG A 827 52.45 3.46 -6.12
N LEU A 828 51.59 2.58 -5.63
CA LEU A 828 51.57 2.20 -4.21
C LEU A 828 52.84 1.47 -3.79
N GLN A 829 53.39 1.92 -2.67
CA GLN A 829 54.50 1.29 -1.96
C GLN A 829 54.00 0.63 -0.66
N PRO A 830 54.74 -0.33 -0.08
CA PRO A 830 54.38 -0.90 1.22
C PRO A 830 54.18 0.19 2.29
N GLY A 831 53.07 0.13 3.02
CA GLY A 831 52.72 1.13 4.03
C GLY A 831 51.97 2.37 3.51
N ASP A 832 51.72 2.47 2.20
CA ASP A 832 50.85 3.52 1.63
C ASP A 832 49.36 3.24 1.91
N LEU A 833 48.55 4.30 1.84
CA LEU A 833 47.08 4.23 1.88
C LEU A 833 46.50 4.85 0.61
N CYS A 834 45.60 4.12 -0.05
CA CYS A 834 44.88 4.58 -1.23
C CYS A 834 43.37 4.58 -0.96
N LEU A 835 42.74 5.74 -1.06
CA LEU A 835 41.28 5.86 -1.08
C LEU A 835 40.80 5.95 -2.53
N VAL A 836 39.91 5.05 -2.92
CA VAL A 836 39.26 5.03 -4.24
C VAL A 836 37.80 5.37 -4.05
N LEU A 837 37.41 6.57 -4.48
CA LEU A 837 36.01 6.97 -4.53
C LEU A 837 35.42 6.45 -5.83
N ILE A 838 34.61 5.39 -5.71
CA ILE A 838 34.08 4.63 -6.85
C ILE A 838 32.75 5.23 -7.32
N ASP A 839 32.56 5.29 -8.63
CA ASP A 839 31.27 5.68 -9.24
C ASP A 839 30.52 4.41 -9.69
N GLN A 840 31.18 3.54 -10.44
CA GLN A 840 30.62 2.25 -10.87
C GLN A 840 30.85 1.16 -9.81
N VAL A 841 30.11 1.21 -8.71
CA VAL A 841 30.31 0.37 -7.49
C VAL A 841 30.64 -1.10 -7.81
N GLU A 842 29.79 -1.81 -8.54
CA GLU A 842 30.00 -3.24 -8.82
C GLU A 842 31.23 -3.51 -9.70
N ALA A 843 31.41 -2.70 -10.76
CA ALA A 843 32.48 -2.87 -11.71
C ALA A 843 33.84 -2.50 -11.10
N ALA A 844 33.92 -1.39 -10.37
CA ALA A 844 35.10 -0.95 -9.65
C ALA A 844 35.53 -1.94 -8.56
N LEU A 845 34.59 -2.49 -7.77
CA LEU A 845 34.93 -3.50 -6.76
C LEU A 845 35.40 -4.81 -7.38
N ARG A 846 34.81 -5.24 -8.50
CA ARG A 846 35.30 -6.41 -9.24
C ARG A 846 36.72 -6.18 -9.73
N TYR A 847 36.97 -5.01 -10.32
CA TYR A 847 38.27 -4.61 -10.83
C TYR A 847 39.34 -4.55 -9.73
N LEU A 848 39.04 -3.87 -8.62
CA LEU A 848 39.94 -3.75 -7.47
C LEU A 848 40.25 -5.12 -6.85
N ARG A 849 39.25 -6.01 -6.74
CA ARG A 849 39.48 -7.38 -6.26
C ARG A 849 40.43 -8.15 -7.17
N GLU A 850 40.30 -8.03 -8.49
CA GLU A 850 41.19 -8.71 -9.43
C GLU A 850 42.62 -8.19 -9.34
N ARG A 851 42.80 -6.87 -9.23
CA ARG A 851 44.13 -6.24 -9.13
C ARG A 851 44.79 -6.44 -7.76
N CYS A 852 44.00 -6.56 -6.69
CA CYS A 852 44.50 -6.80 -5.33
C CYS A 852 44.69 -8.29 -4.98
N LYS A 853 44.43 -9.22 -5.92
CA LYS A 853 44.73 -10.64 -5.69
C LYS A 853 46.24 -10.81 -5.46
N PRO A 854 46.67 -11.62 -4.46
CA PRO A 854 48.06 -12.03 -4.38
C PRO A 854 48.44 -12.78 -5.67
N ALA A 855 49.62 -12.51 -6.22
CA ALA A 855 50.12 -13.24 -7.39
C ALA A 855 50.08 -14.76 -7.09
N PRO A 856 49.67 -15.61 -8.04
CA PRO A 856 49.71 -17.05 -7.84
C PRO A 856 51.14 -17.43 -7.46
N THR A 857 51.28 -18.14 -6.35
CA THR A 857 52.55 -18.65 -5.86
C THR A 857 53.07 -19.61 -6.94
N THR A 858 54.02 -19.17 -7.75
CA THR A 858 54.81 -20.08 -8.57
C THR A 858 55.59 -20.97 -7.62
N THR A 859 55.12 -22.20 -7.44
CA THR A 859 55.90 -23.29 -6.86
C THR A 859 57.13 -23.48 -7.73
N ALA A 860 58.28 -23.06 -7.19
CA ALA A 860 59.60 -23.45 -7.68
C ALA A 860 59.98 -24.82 -7.12
#